data_AF-A0A6A2XNF6-F1
#
_entry.id   AF-A0A6A2XNF6-F1
#
_cell.length_a   1.000
_cell.length_b   1.000
_cell.length_c   1.000
_cell.angle_alpha   90.00
_cell.angle_beta   90.00
_cell.angle_gamma   90.00
#
_symmetry.space_group_name_H-M   'P 1'
#
loop_
_entity.id
_entity.type
_entity.pdbx_description
1 polymer ?
#
loop_
_entity_poly.entity_id
_entity_poly.type
_entity_poly.pdbx_seq_one_letter_code
_entity_poly.pdbx_strand_id
1 'polypeptide(L)'
;MGNSGFLALLSTFLCVHLFGGSVNGLGVNWGTMATHKLPPKTVVQMLKDNGIKKVKLFDADSKTMGALAGSDIEVMVAIPNDQLLAMNSYDRAKEWVKKNITLYNFKGGVKIKYVAVGNEPFLTAYNGSFVNTTFPALQNIQNALNDAGVGDTIKATVPLNADVYNSPESNPVPSAGRFRPDIGGPMSQIVNFLAKNSAPFTVNIYPFLSLYNNDDFPFNYAFFEGGNPIVDKGIQYSNVFDANFDTLVSALKAVGHRDMPIIIGEVGWPTDGDKNANMANAQRFYNGLLPRLAANTGTPLRPGYIEVYLFGLIDEDAKSIAPGNFERHWGIFRYDGQPKFPIDLSGQKQNKLLTGAKNVKYLKQQWCMFNPNAKNIGKLVDNINYACTFSDCTALGFGSSCNGLDANGNASYAFNMYYQVQNQKDMACDFQGLGIITTQNISQETCNFIVQLASSSPSSSSGSPLVVLLAIFTDYEEEEEQEEEDDDVEFTLDEEDCLDEEEKLTMKKKKKNNKNICNRGLRKRSASNHRTKRKKSAVAKKPLKKGGSKKHQLEKKRKIEEDDDDCDFIDKAPIVRKKSRKMEDRGERHILYVNGKSTLACSLSRELYTRGKLSDVLYGDNLRHGLNKDLGFKAEDRTENIRRVGEVAKLFADAGLICIASLISPYRKDRDACRAMLPDENFIELNPLLLGSHLKSFYLKCFFLVHLQVFMNMPLTLCEERDPKGLYKLARSGKIKGFTGIDDPYEPPQKCEIEMNQKGGVCPTPVAMAGEVVSFMEEKGYLQDH
;
A
#
# COMPACT_ATOMS: atom_id res chain seq x y z
N MET A 1 -36.09 66.10 -45.52
CA MET A 1 -37.36 65.49 -45.10
C MET A 1 -37.12 64.79 -43.77
N GLY A 2 -37.99 64.98 -42.78
CA GLY A 2 -37.93 64.23 -41.51
C GLY A 2 -38.90 63.03 -41.52
N ASN A 3 -39.20 62.38 -40.40
CA ASN A 3 -38.67 62.58 -39.04
C ASN A 3 -38.91 61.31 -38.20
N SER A 4 -38.06 61.04 -37.19
CA SER A 4 -38.24 59.98 -36.17
C SER A 4 -38.26 58.52 -36.70
N GLY A 5 -37.93 57.49 -35.91
CA GLY A 5 -37.37 57.50 -34.56
C GLY A 5 -37.85 56.31 -33.73
N PHE A 6 -37.09 55.20 -33.72
CA PHE A 6 -37.34 54.04 -32.86
C PHE A 6 -36.05 53.68 -32.10
N LEU A 7 -36.06 53.86 -30.78
CA LEU A 7 -35.00 53.34 -29.92
C LEU A 7 -35.32 51.89 -29.54
N ALA A 8 -34.36 51.00 -29.73
CA ALA A 8 -34.31 49.71 -29.06
C ALA A 8 -33.03 49.65 -28.22
N LEU A 9 -33.15 49.67 -26.88
CA LEU A 9 -31.99 49.49 -26.01
C LEU A 9 -31.58 48.01 -26.01
N LEU A 10 -30.49 47.67 -26.73
CA LEU A 10 -29.72 46.49 -26.38
C LEU A 10 -28.81 46.83 -25.20
N SER A 11 -29.22 46.43 -24.00
CA SER A 11 -28.32 46.36 -22.86
C SER A 11 -27.31 45.25 -23.10
N THR A 12 -26.11 45.60 -23.58
CA THR A 12 -24.98 44.69 -23.68
C THR A 12 -24.47 44.37 -22.29
N PHE A 13 -25.08 43.35 -21.67
CA PHE A 13 -24.48 42.65 -20.54
C PHE A 13 -23.13 42.08 -20.98
N LEU A 14 -22.06 42.82 -20.71
CA LEU A 14 -20.70 42.35 -20.85
C LEU A 14 -20.47 41.28 -19.78
N CYS A 15 -20.87 40.05 -20.09
CA CYS A 15 -20.63 38.88 -19.27
C CYS A 15 -19.13 38.57 -19.31
N VAL A 16 -18.36 39.31 -18.51
CA VAL A 16 -16.97 39.00 -18.22
C VAL A 16 -16.97 37.68 -17.48
N HIS A 17 -16.86 36.59 -18.24
CA HIS A 17 -16.61 35.27 -17.68
C HIS A 17 -15.31 35.35 -16.90
N LEU A 18 -15.44 35.38 -15.57
CA LEU A 18 -14.35 35.19 -14.61
C LEU A 18 -13.88 33.74 -14.69
N PHE A 19 -13.24 33.39 -15.81
CA PHE A 19 -12.37 32.24 -15.91
C PHE A 19 -11.22 32.47 -14.93
N GLY A 20 -11.36 31.93 -13.72
CA GLY A 20 -10.30 31.93 -12.72
C GLY A 20 -9.03 31.37 -13.35
N GLY A 21 -7.96 32.17 -13.34
CA GLY A 21 -6.73 31.86 -14.04
C GLY A 21 -6.04 30.62 -13.48
N SER A 22 -6.34 29.46 -14.05
CA SER A 22 -5.65 28.21 -13.74
C SER A 22 -4.15 28.38 -13.95
N VAL A 23 -3.34 27.92 -13.00
CA VAL A 23 -1.88 27.90 -13.14
C VAL A 23 -1.51 27.04 -14.35
N ASN A 24 -1.01 27.68 -15.41
CA ASN A 24 -0.50 26.97 -16.58
C ASN A 24 0.61 26.01 -16.14
N GLY A 25 0.51 24.74 -16.55
CA GLY A 25 1.46 23.70 -16.15
C GLY A 25 1.11 22.95 -14.86
N LEU A 26 0.02 23.31 -14.17
CA LEU A 26 -0.43 22.59 -12.98
C LEU A 26 -1.24 21.33 -13.34
N GLY A 27 -0.82 20.20 -12.79
CA GLY A 27 -1.52 18.93 -12.80
C GLY A 27 -1.64 18.32 -11.40
N VAL A 28 -2.21 17.11 -11.33
CA VAL A 28 -2.32 16.32 -10.10
C VAL A 28 -2.00 14.86 -10.34
N ASN A 29 -1.58 14.17 -9.30
CA ASN A 29 -1.40 12.73 -9.28
C ASN A 29 -2.69 12.04 -8.83
N TRP A 30 -3.23 11.17 -9.67
CA TRP A 30 -4.38 10.32 -9.35
C TRP A 30 -3.89 8.90 -9.06
N GLY A 31 -3.53 8.68 -7.79
CA GLY A 31 -3.30 7.34 -7.24
C GLY A 31 -4.61 6.57 -7.07
N THR A 32 -4.55 5.24 -7.13
CA THR A 32 -5.73 4.36 -7.02
C THR A 32 -5.58 3.27 -5.95
N MET A 33 -4.58 3.34 -5.08
CA MET A 33 -4.31 2.38 -4.00
C MET A 33 -5.27 2.56 -2.80
N ALA A 34 -6.58 2.46 -3.05
CA ALA A 34 -7.62 2.50 -2.03
C ALA A 34 -8.43 1.18 -1.98
N THR A 35 -8.87 0.79 -0.78
CA THR A 35 -9.74 -0.38 -0.54
C THR A 35 -11.09 -0.22 -1.22
N HIS A 36 -11.61 1.01 -1.24
CA HIS A 36 -12.84 1.41 -1.91
C HIS A 36 -12.55 2.65 -2.74
N LYS A 37 -12.78 2.57 -4.05
CA LYS A 37 -12.44 3.64 -4.99
C LYS A 37 -13.69 4.43 -5.37
N LEU A 38 -13.59 5.76 -5.45
CA LEU A 38 -14.60 6.55 -6.17
C LEU A 38 -14.69 6.08 -7.63
N PRO A 39 -15.88 6.07 -8.25
CA PRO A 39 -16.02 5.75 -9.66
C PRO A 39 -15.16 6.69 -10.52
N PRO A 40 -14.38 6.18 -11.50
CA PRO A 40 -13.46 7.03 -12.29
C PRO A 40 -14.12 8.24 -12.96
N LYS A 41 -15.38 8.11 -13.41
CA LYS A 41 -16.17 9.24 -13.97
C LYS A 41 -16.42 10.35 -12.94
N THR A 42 -16.59 10.01 -11.66
CA THR A 42 -16.73 10.99 -10.55
C THR A 42 -15.43 11.76 -10.36
N VAL A 43 -14.28 11.07 -10.38
CA VAL A 43 -12.97 11.73 -10.22
C VAL A 43 -12.64 12.62 -11.43
N VAL A 44 -12.94 12.17 -12.66
CA VAL A 44 -12.81 13.02 -13.86
C VAL A 44 -13.73 14.25 -13.77
N GLN A 45 -14.92 14.13 -13.19
CA GLN A 45 -15.77 15.29 -12.92
C GLN A 45 -15.17 16.21 -11.84
N MET A 46 -14.54 15.68 -10.78
CA MET A 46 -13.82 16.51 -9.78
C MET A 46 -12.66 17.28 -10.42
N LEU A 47 -11.90 16.67 -11.34
CA LEU A 47 -10.84 17.34 -12.09
C LEU A 47 -11.41 18.52 -12.90
N LYS A 48 -12.49 18.29 -13.66
CA LYS A 48 -13.18 19.33 -14.43
C LYS A 48 -13.79 20.44 -13.56
N ASP A 49 -14.48 20.08 -12.48
CA ASP A 49 -15.13 21.00 -11.53
C ASP A 49 -14.15 21.90 -10.76
N ASN A 50 -12.86 21.58 -10.79
CA ASN A 50 -11.77 22.37 -10.19
C ASN A 50 -10.79 22.94 -11.23
N GLY A 51 -11.10 22.81 -12.53
CA GLY A 51 -10.30 23.38 -13.61
C GLY A 51 -8.92 22.72 -13.82
N ILE A 52 -8.72 21.50 -13.32
CA ILE A 52 -7.47 20.75 -13.44
C ILE A 52 -7.38 20.14 -14.85
N LYS A 53 -6.30 20.46 -15.58
CA LYS A 53 -6.14 20.13 -17.00
C LYS A 53 -5.05 19.08 -17.30
N LYS A 54 -4.30 18.64 -16.29
CA LYS A 54 -3.27 17.59 -16.40
C LYS A 54 -3.43 16.58 -15.26
N VAL A 55 -3.23 15.30 -15.55
CA VAL A 55 -3.21 14.23 -14.55
C VAL A 55 -2.06 13.25 -14.81
N LYS A 56 -1.39 12.79 -13.74
CA LYS A 56 -0.48 11.65 -13.76
C LYS A 56 -1.18 10.45 -13.13
N LEU A 57 -1.15 9.31 -13.82
CA LEU A 57 -1.60 8.01 -13.34
C LEU A 57 -0.37 7.16 -12.94
N PHE A 58 -0.59 6.14 -12.10
CA PHE A 58 0.45 5.19 -11.68
C PHE A 58 0.35 3.82 -12.38
N ASP A 59 -0.68 3.65 -13.20
CA ASP A 59 -0.95 2.47 -14.02
C ASP A 59 -1.62 2.91 -15.35
N ALA A 60 -2.15 1.95 -16.10
CA ALA A 60 -2.94 2.15 -17.31
C ALA A 60 -4.32 1.44 -17.23
N ASP A 61 -4.99 1.47 -16.08
CA ASP A 61 -6.31 0.86 -15.88
C ASP A 61 -7.32 1.33 -16.94
N SER A 62 -7.98 0.37 -17.59
CA SER A 62 -8.88 0.63 -18.72
C SER A 62 -10.16 1.35 -18.30
N LYS A 63 -10.60 1.23 -17.04
CA LYS A 63 -11.77 1.97 -16.51
C LYS A 63 -11.41 3.44 -16.27
N THR A 64 -10.20 3.72 -15.79
CA THR A 64 -9.64 5.05 -15.58
C THR A 64 -9.34 5.75 -16.90
N MET A 65 -8.63 5.10 -17.81
CA MET A 65 -8.39 5.60 -19.18
C MET A 65 -9.71 5.80 -19.94
N GLY A 66 -10.65 4.87 -19.85
CA GLY A 66 -11.98 4.98 -20.45
C GLY A 66 -12.85 6.10 -19.88
N ALA A 67 -12.62 6.54 -18.64
CA ALA A 67 -13.28 7.72 -18.07
C ALA A 67 -12.60 9.05 -18.47
N LEU A 68 -11.30 9.01 -18.79
CA LEU A 68 -10.54 10.16 -19.29
C LEU A 68 -10.74 10.41 -20.80
N ALA A 69 -11.32 9.47 -21.54
CA ALA A 69 -11.69 9.66 -22.93
C ALA A 69 -12.72 10.81 -23.09
N GLY A 70 -12.47 11.74 -24.01
CA GLY A 70 -13.33 12.92 -24.20
C GLY A 70 -13.32 13.90 -23.02
N SER A 71 -12.30 13.84 -22.15
CA SER A 71 -12.17 14.75 -21.01
C SER A 71 -11.44 16.06 -21.33
N ASP A 72 -10.65 16.10 -22.41
CA ASP A 72 -9.62 17.09 -22.75
C ASP A 72 -8.50 17.28 -21.69
N ILE A 73 -8.50 16.47 -20.62
CA ILE A 73 -7.45 16.41 -19.61
C ILE A 73 -6.24 15.69 -20.20
N GLU A 74 -5.07 16.31 -20.05
CA GLU A 74 -3.80 15.78 -20.53
C GLU A 74 -3.25 14.72 -19.57
N VAL A 75 -2.81 13.58 -20.10
CA VAL A 75 -2.46 12.39 -19.29
C VAL A 75 -0.99 12.04 -19.40
N MET A 76 -0.32 11.92 -18.25
CA MET A 76 0.88 11.11 -18.08
C MET A 76 0.44 9.72 -17.57
N VAL A 77 0.58 8.68 -18.39
CA VAL A 77 0.20 7.31 -18.06
C VAL A 77 1.45 6.51 -17.69
N ALA A 78 1.37 5.59 -16.73
CA ALA A 78 2.56 4.94 -16.18
C ALA A 78 2.62 3.43 -16.38
N ILE A 79 3.86 2.93 -16.36
CA ILE A 79 4.25 1.52 -16.28
C ILE A 79 4.81 1.31 -14.86
N PRO A 80 4.20 0.47 -14.01
CA PRO A 80 4.67 0.27 -12.64
C PRO A 80 6.04 -0.44 -12.52
N ASN A 81 6.60 -0.40 -11.31
CA ASN A 81 7.76 -1.18 -10.81
C ASN A 81 7.86 -2.61 -11.42
N ASP A 82 6.80 -3.40 -11.27
CA ASP A 82 6.72 -4.81 -11.67
C ASP A 82 6.94 -5.06 -13.19
N GLN A 83 6.37 -4.19 -14.03
CA GLN A 83 6.35 -4.36 -15.48
C GLN A 83 7.65 -3.95 -16.18
N LEU A 84 8.59 -3.27 -15.51
CA LEU A 84 9.85 -2.84 -16.12
C LEU A 84 10.63 -4.01 -16.75
N LEU A 85 10.70 -5.17 -16.07
CA LEU A 85 11.38 -6.36 -16.60
C LEU A 85 10.67 -6.90 -17.86
N ALA A 86 9.33 -6.90 -17.89
CA ALA A 86 8.57 -7.33 -19.06
C ALA A 86 8.79 -6.40 -20.27
N MET A 87 8.94 -5.09 -20.02
CA MET A 87 9.20 -4.09 -21.07
C MET A 87 10.63 -4.15 -21.65
N ASN A 88 11.54 -4.97 -21.09
CA ASN A 88 12.81 -5.30 -21.75
C ASN A 88 12.60 -6.13 -23.03
N SER A 89 11.45 -6.79 -23.21
CA SER A 89 11.05 -7.36 -24.50
C SER A 89 10.42 -6.29 -25.39
N TYR A 90 10.97 -6.10 -26.60
CA TYR A 90 10.47 -5.09 -27.52
C TYR A 90 9.06 -5.42 -28.06
N ASP A 91 8.72 -6.70 -28.21
CA ASP A 91 7.36 -7.10 -28.60
C ASP A 91 6.35 -6.81 -27.48
N ARG A 92 6.71 -7.03 -26.21
CA ARG A 92 5.88 -6.62 -25.06
C ARG A 92 5.73 -5.09 -24.97
N ALA A 93 6.77 -4.32 -25.27
CA ALA A 93 6.67 -2.86 -25.33
C ALA A 93 5.72 -2.38 -26.45
N LYS A 94 5.77 -2.99 -27.63
CA LYS A 94 4.81 -2.73 -28.72
C LYS A 94 3.38 -3.14 -28.36
N GLU A 95 3.18 -4.29 -27.72
CA GLU A 95 1.87 -4.72 -27.20
C GLU A 95 1.31 -3.71 -26.20
N TRP A 96 2.14 -3.26 -25.25
CA TRP A 96 1.76 -2.29 -24.23
C TRP A 96 1.39 -0.93 -24.87
N VAL A 97 2.22 -0.40 -25.77
CA VAL A 97 1.92 0.84 -26.50
C VAL A 97 0.64 0.71 -27.34
N LYS A 98 0.43 -0.43 -28.01
CA LYS A 98 -0.81 -0.69 -28.77
C LYS A 98 -2.05 -0.69 -27.87
N LYS A 99 -2.00 -1.39 -26.73
CA LYS A 99 -3.13 -1.56 -25.81
C LYS A 99 -3.45 -0.28 -25.02
N ASN A 100 -2.43 0.44 -24.57
CA ASN A 100 -2.59 1.50 -23.57
C ASN A 100 -2.39 2.91 -24.13
N ILE A 101 -1.79 3.06 -25.32
CA ILE A 101 -1.57 4.36 -25.98
C ILE A 101 -2.41 4.49 -27.25
N THR A 102 -2.15 3.68 -28.30
CA THR A 102 -2.77 3.91 -29.61
C THR A 102 -4.26 3.56 -29.65
N LEU A 103 -4.71 2.56 -28.86
CA LEU A 103 -6.14 2.27 -28.66
C LEU A 103 -6.94 3.48 -28.16
N TYR A 104 -6.31 4.39 -27.43
CA TYR A 104 -6.93 5.62 -26.92
C TYR A 104 -6.61 6.88 -27.75
N ASN A 105 -5.79 6.77 -28.80
CA ASN A 105 -5.36 7.88 -29.65
C ASN A 105 -6.30 8.09 -30.85
N PHE A 106 -7.54 8.51 -30.57
CA PHE A 106 -8.55 8.83 -31.58
C PHE A 106 -9.28 10.15 -31.25
N LYS A 107 -10.08 10.66 -32.19
CA LYS A 107 -10.87 11.90 -31.97
C LYS A 107 -11.91 11.67 -30.86
N GLY A 108 -11.71 12.31 -29.70
CA GLY A 108 -12.52 12.07 -28.50
C GLY A 108 -11.99 10.94 -27.60
N GLY A 109 -10.79 10.43 -27.86
CA GLY A 109 -10.06 9.51 -26.98
C GLY A 109 -9.37 10.22 -25.81
N VAL A 110 -8.25 9.69 -25.34
CA VAL A 110 -7.48 10.22 -24.20
C VAL A 110 -6.34 11.10 -24.71
N LYS A 111 -6.18 12.30 -24.15
CA LYS A 111 -5.10 13.24 -24.51
C LYS A 111 -3.79 12.87 -23.83
N ILE A 112 -3.24 11.70 -24.18
CA ILE A 112 -1.97 11.21 -23.63
C ILE A 112 -0.82 12.13 -24.12
N LYS A 113 0.09 12.48 -23.21
CA LYS A 113 1.25 13.33 -23.52
C LYS A 113 2.59 12.71 -23.11
N TYR A 114 2.61 11.93 -22.04
CA TYR A 114 3.81 11.29 -21.53
C TYR A 114 3.55 9.84 -21.13
N VAL A 115 4.58 8.99 -21.28
CA VAL A 115 4.61 7.65 -20.66
C VAL A 115 5.67 7.65 -19.57
N ALA A 116 5.24 7.46 -18.33
CA ALA A 116 6.11 7.31 -17.17
C ALA A 116 6.57 5.85 -17.06
N VAL A 117 7.84 5.59 -17.38
CA VAL A 117 8.43 4.25 -17.37
C VAL A 117 9.03 3.99 -15.99
N GLY A 118 8.23 3.37 -15.11
CA GLY A 118 8.51 3.25 -13.68
C GLY A 118 7.97 4.43 -12.86
N ASN A 119 8.09 4.31 -11.54
CA ASN A 119 7.99 5.39 -10.57
C ASN A 119 9.09 5.20 -9.50
N GLU A 120 10.01 6.15 -9.46
CA GLU A 120 11.18 6.19 -8.56
C GLU A 120 12.04 4.89 -8.52
N PRO A 121 12.34 4.24 -9.67
CA PRO A 121 12.97 2.91 -9.70
C PRO A 121 14.36 2.85 -9.04
N PHE A 122 15.04 3.99 -8.89
CA PHE A 122 16.40 4.07 -8.32
C PHE A 122 16.44 4.52 -6.85
N LEU A 123 15.28 4.53 -6.16
CA LEU A 123 15.22 4.71 -4.71
C LEU A 123 16.21 3.77 -4.01
N THR A 124 16.97 4.32 -3.08
CA THR A 124 17.91 3.56 -2.24
C THR A 124 17.22 2.38 -1.54
N ALA A 125 15.94 2.54 -1.15
CA ALA A 125 15.12 1.49 -0.52
C ALA A 125 14.81 0.28 -1.42
N TYR A 126 14.97 0.38 -2.75
CA TYR A 126 14.84 -0.77 -3.66
C TYR A 126 16.15 -1.54 -3.86
N ASN A 127 17.25 -1.18 -3.19
CA ASN A 127 18.52 -1.91 -3.20
C ASN A 127 18.98 -2.34 -4.62
N GLY A 128 18.85 -1.44 -5.59
CA GLY A 128 19.26 -1.67 -6.99
C GLY A 128 18.30 -2.49 -7.87
N SER A 129 17.16 -3.01 -7.36
CA SER A 129 16.31 -3.98 -8.07
C SER A 129 15.90 -3.59 -9.51
N PHE A 130 15.73 -2.29 -9.80
CA PHE A 130 15.28 -1.80 -11.11
C PHE A 130 16.38 -1.10 -11.93
N VAL A 131 17.63 -1.06 -11.45
CA VAL A 131 18.74 -0.34 -12.12
C VAL A 131 19.00 -0.88 -13.53
N ASN A 132 18.98 -2.22 -13.68
CA ASN A 132 19.27 -2.89 -14.95
C ASN A 132 18.04 -3.06 -15.87
N THR A 133 16.83 -2.74 -15.40
CA THR A 133 15.57 -2.86 -16.19
C THR A 133 15.02 -1.52 -16.66
N THR A 134 15.20 -0.44 -15.89
CA THR A 134 14.63 0.87 -16.20
C THR A 134 15.07 1.42 -17.55
N PHE A 135 16.38 1.37 -17.87
CA PHE A 135 16.91 1.95 -19.10
C PHE A 135 16.49 1.19 -20.37
N PRO A 136 16.60 -0.15 -20.46
CA PRO A 136 16.09 -0.89 -21.61
C PRO A 136 14.57 -0.76 -21.79
N ALA A 137 13.79 -0.75 -20.70
CA ALA A 137 12.35 -0.48 -20.75
C ALA A 137 12.03 0.92 -21.32
N LEU A 138 12.74 1.96 -20.87
CA LEU A 138 12.61 3.33 -21.41
C LEU A 138 12.91 3.39 -22.90
N GLN A 139 14.00 2.75 -23.32
CA GLN A 139 14.41 2.68 -24.73
C GLN A 139 13.36 1.96 -25.58
N ASN A 140 12.88 0.79 -25.14
CA ASN A 140 11.89 0.01 -25.86
C ASN A 140 10.54 0.74 -25.97
N ILE A 141 10.08 1.41 -24.90
CA ILE A 141 8.81 2.15 -24.92
C ILE A 141 8.89 3.36 -25.84
N GLN A 142 9.96 4.16 -25.81
CA GLN A 142 10.09 5.28 -26.76
C GLN A 142 10.22 4.80 -28.21
N ASN A 143 10.95 3.70 -28.47
CA ASN A 143 11.02 3.12 -29.80
C ASN A 143 9.64 2.61 -30.27
N ALA A 144 8.87 1.95 -29.39
CA ALA A 144 7.53 1.49 -29.72
C ALA A 144 6.53 2.65 -29.95
N LEU A 145 6.69 3.79 -29.27
CA LEU A 145 5.95 5.02 -29.55
C LEU A 145 6.34 5.59 -30.94
N ASN A 146 7.62 5.52 -31.31
CA ASN A 146 8.11 5.97 -32.61
C ASN A 146 7.55 5.09 -33.75
N ASP A 147 7.68 3.76 -33.64
CA ASP A 147 7.14 2.78 -34.61
C ASP A 147 5.61 2.89 -34.75
N ALA A 148 4.91 3.25 -33.66
CA ALA A 148 3.48 3.52 -33.65
C ALA A 148 3.06 4.87 -34.25
N GLY A 149 4.01 5.69 -34.73
CA GLY A 149 3.73 7.00 -35.34
C GLY A 149 3.29 8.09 -34.35
N VAL A 150 3.45 7.89 -33.04
CA VAL A 150 3.04 8.83 -31.99
C VAL A 150 4.21 9.44 -31.20
N GLY A 151 5.42 8.93 -31.40
CA GLY A 151 6.63 9.28 -30.63
C GLY A 151 7.09 10.74 -30.75
N ASP A 152 6.59 11.51 -31.72
CA ASP A 152 6.82 12.96 -31.79
C ASP A 152 5.96 13.75 -30.81
N THR A 153 4.71 13.34 -30.59
CA THR A 153 3.75 14.04 -29.73
C THR A 153 3.74 13.49 -28.31
N ILE A 154 3.94 12.17 -28.14
CA ILE A 154 3.98 11.45 -26.87
C ILE A 154 5.44 11.02 -26.57
N LYS A 155 5.95 11.40 -25.39
CA LYS A 155 7.34 11.11 -24.99
C LYS A 155 7.41 10.19 -23.77
N ALA A 156 8.32 9.22 -23.80
CA ALA A 156 8.65 8.41 -22.64
C ALA A 156 9.59 9.18 -21.69
N THR A 157 9.39 9.03 -20.40
CA THR A 157 10.20 9.65 -19.34
C THR A 157 10.26 8.72 -18.13
N VAL A 158 11.18 8.94 -17.19
CA VAL A 158 11.25 8.21 -15.92
C VAL A 158 11.02 9.21 -14.79
N PRO A 159 9.93 9.11 -14.02
CA PRO A 159 9.80 9.81 -12.74
C PRO A 159 10.81 9.25 -11.75
N LEU A 160 11.73 10.12 -11.30
CA LEU A 160 12.81 9.77 -10.39
C LEU A 160 12.66 10.53 -9.08
N ASN A 161 12.93 9.90 -7.94
CA ASN A 161 12.99 10.62 -6.67
C ASN A 161 14.15 11.63 -6.70
N ALA A 162 14.04 12.71 -5.93
CA ALA A 162 15.16 13.61 -5.68
C ALA A 162 16.40 12.90 -5.05
N ASP A 163 16.26 11.69 -4.48
CA ASP A 163 17.38 10.88 -3.98
C ASP A 163 18.41 10.49 -5.06
N VAL A 164 18.10 10.58 -6.36
CA VAL A 164 19.05 10.19 -7.42
C VAL A 164 20.17 11.20 -7.66
N TYR A 165 20.11 12.38 -7.03
CA TYR A 165 21.18 13.38 -7.05
C TYR A 165 21.40 13.98 -5.65
N ASN A 166 22.64 14.35 -5.37
CA ASN A 166 23.01 15.04 -4.15
C ASN A 166 24.14 16.06 -4.39
N SER A 167 24.29 16.99 -3.46
CA SER A 167 25.54 17.73 -3.29
C SER A 167 26.44 16.95 -2.33
N PRO A 168 27.77 16.91 -2.54
CA PRO A 168 28.68 16.26 -1.61
C PRO A 168 28.60 16.87 -0.21
N GLU A 169 28.70 16.05 0.84
CA GLU A 169 28.65 16.51 2.25
C GLU A 169 29.72 17.55 2.59
N SER A 170 30.87 17.48 1.92
CA SER A 170 31.97 18.45 2.04
C SER A 170 31.68 19.81 1.38
N ASN A 171 30.63 19.91 0.57
CA ASN A 171 30.18 21.14 -0.08
C ASN A 171 28.66 21.09 -0.42
N PRO A 172 27.78 21.15 0.59
CA PRO A 172 26.35 20.86 0.44
C PRO A 172 25.56 22.06 -0.13
N VAL A 173 25.89 22.45 -1.37
CA VAL A 173 25.30 23.60 -2.08
C VAL A 173 24.82 23.20 -3.48
N PRO A 174 23.74 23.80 -4.04
CA PRO A 174 23.12 23.31 -5.27
C PRO A 174 24.06 23.18 -6.48
N SER A 175 24.98 24.13 -6.69
CA SER A 175 25.92 24.09 -7.82
C SER A 175 27.02 23.03 -7.70
N ALA A 176 27.10 22.31 -6.57
CA ALA A 176 27.88 21.11 -6.40
C ALA A 176 27.13 19.83 -6.81
N GLY A 177 25.83 19.90 -7.06
CA GLY A 177 24.94 18.77 -7.33
C GLY A 177 25.41 17.84 -8.45
N ARG A 178 25.37 16.53 -8.20
CA ARG A 178 25.67 15.44 -9.14
C ARG A 178 24.65 14.32 -8.96
N PHE A 179 24.49 13.47 -9.98
CA PHE A 179 23.84 12.17 -9.76
C PHE A 179 24.69 11.33 -8.80
N ARG A 180 24.06 10.50 -7.97
CA ARG A 180 24.80 9.69 -6.98
C ARG A 180 25.84 8.78 -7.66
N PRO A 181 27.00 8.50 -7.02
CA PRO A 181 28.05 7.68 -7.64
C PRO A 181 27.62 6.26 -8.04
N ASP A 182 26.72 5.61 -7.28
CA ASP A 182 26.21 4.25 -7.51
C ASP A 182 25.42 4.11 -8.81
N ILE A 183 24.71 5.16 -9.22
CA ILE A 183 23.83 5.18 -10.40
C ILE A 183 24.27 6.19 -11.46
N GLY A 184 25.43 6.85 -11.31
CA GLY A 184 25.89 7.91 -12.21
C GLY A 184 26.00 7.48 -13.68
N GLY A 185 26.37 6.22 -13.94
CA GLY A 185 26.37 5.61 -15.27
C GLY A 185 24.95 5.46 -15.85
N PRO A 186 24.06 4.65 -15.24
CA PRO A 186 22.66 4.52 -15.64
C PRO A 186 21.91 5.85 -15.78
N MET A 187 22.12 6.79 -14.85
CA MET A 187 21.57 8.14 -14.93
C MET A 187 22.06 8.91 -16.16
N SER A 188 23.36 8.83 -16.46
CA SER A 188 23.91 9.43 -17.69
C SER A 188 23.32 8.79 -18.95
N GLN A 189 23.06 7.48 -18.96
CA GLN A 189 22.40 6.80 -20.09
C GLN A 189 20.96 7.28 -20.29
N ILE A 190 20.16 7.32 -19.21
CA ILE A 190 18.78 7.84 -19.23
C ILE A 190 18.76 9.29 -19.75
N VAL A 191 19.57 10.19 -19.18
CA VAL A 191 19.59 11.60 -19.58
C VAL A 191 20.00 11.76 -21.06
N ASN A 192 21.04 11.07 -21.53
CA ASN A 192 21.43 11.11 -22.94
C ASN A 192 20.32 10.60 -23.88
N PHE A 193 19.56 9.58 -23.47
CA PHE A 193 18.45 9.06 -24.26
C PHE A 193 17.22 9.97 -24.27
N LEU A 194 16.88 10.58 -23.13
CA LEU A 194 15.81 11.59 -23.06
C LEU A 194 16.14 12.79 -23.96
N ALA A 195 17.37 13.30 -23.90
CA ALA A 195 17.84 14.38 -24.75
C ALA A 195 17.74 14.03 -26.25
N LYS A 196 18.19 12.83 -26.64
CA LYS A 196 18.13 12.34 -28.04
C LYS A 196 16.70 12.33 -28.61
N ASN A 197 15.69 12.09 -27.77
CA ASN A 197 14.30 11.98 -28.18
C ASN A 197 13.47 13.26 -27.93
N SER A 198 14.11 14.36 -27.48
CA SER A 198 13.42 15.58 -27.02
C SER A 198 12.39 15.33 -25.91
N ALA A 199 12.70 14.42 -25.00
CA ALA A 199 11.88 14.07 -23.83
C ALA A 199 12.35 14.81 -22.56
N PRO A 200 11.43 15.15 -21.64
CA PRO A 200 11.78 15.82 -20.38
C PRO A 200 12.37 14.85 -19.35
N PHE A 201 13.17 15.40 -18.44
CA PHE A 201 13.47 14.76 -17.16
C PHE A 201 12.26 14.91 -16.22
N THR A 202 11.83 13.82 -15.58
CA THR A 202 10.73 13.90 -14.59
C THR A 202 11.28 13.61 -13.21
N VAL A 203 11.05 14.51 -12.26
CA VAL A 203 11.57 14.41 -10.89
C VAL A 203 10.47 14.61 -9.86
N ASN A 204 10.54 13.87 -8.77
CA ASN A 204 9.65 13.97 -7.63
C ASN A 204 10.39 14.70 -6.49
N ILE A 205 9.88 15.85 -6.05
CA ILE A 205 10.55 16.72 -5.07
C ILE A 205 9.65 16.91 -3.85
N TYR A 206 10.10 16.45 -2.68
CA TYR A 206 9.31 16.40 -1.45
C TYR A 206 9.94 17.19 -0.30
N PRO A 207 9.66 18.51 -0.17
CA PRO A 207 10.10 19.34 0.96
C PRO A 207 9.72 18.79 2.34
N PHE A 208 8.57 18.10 2.45
CA PHE A 208 8.14 17.40 3.67
C PHE A 208 9.19 16.39 4.16
N LEU A 209 9.80 15.60 3.27
CA LEU A 209 10.77 14.56 3.66
C LEU A 209 12.05 15.15 4.30
N SER A 210 12.36 16.42 4.04
CA SER A 210 13.46 17.10 4.73
C SER A 210 13.20 17.36 6.22
N LEU A 211 11.92 17.51 6.62
CA LEU A 211 11.52 17.60 8.04
C LEU A 211 11.29 16.23 8.67
N TYR A 212 10.80 15.25 7.89
CA TYR A 212 10.60 13.89 8.38
C TYR A 212 11.94 13.19 8.70
N ASN A 213 12.95 13.38 7.85
CA ASN A 213 14.27 12.75 8.00
C ASN A 213 15.24 13.52 8.94
N ASN A 214 14.91 14.74 9.37
CA ASN A 214 15.80 15.58 10.18
C ASN A 214 15.03 16.60 11.04
N ASP A 215 14.99 16.38 12.36
CA ASP A 215 14.32 17.25 13.33
C ASP A 215 14.98 18.63 13.51
N ASP A 216 16.26 18.79 13.16
CA ASP A 216 16.98 20.07 13.17
C ASP A 216 16.80 20.85 11.83
N PHE A 217 16.05 20.32 10.86
CA PHE A 217 15.87 20.98 9.57
C PHE A 217 15.08 22.29 9.69
N PRO A 218 15.50 23.41 9.06
CA PRO A 218 14.88 24.71 9.31
C PRO A 218 13.41 24.80 8.86
N PHE A 219 12.47 24.70 9.80
CA PHE A 219 11.03 24.55 9.53
C PHE A 219 10.48 25.45 8.40
N ASN A 220 10.68 26.77 8.48
CA ASN A 220 10.15 27.72 7.48
C ASN A 220 10.75 27.56 6.06
N TYR A 221 11.93 26.96 5.95
CA TYR A 221 12.63 26.72 4.68
C TYR A 221 11.92 25.68 3.81
N ALA A 222 11.07 24.84 4.41
CA ALA A 222 10.18 23.92 3.71
C ALA A 222 8.90 24.60 3.15
N PHE A 223 8.55 25.81 3.61
CA PHE A 223 7.27 26.49 3.32
C PHE A 223 7.38 27.74 2.43
N PHE A 224 8.53 27.99 1.79
CA PHE A 224 8.79 29.19 0.98
C PHE A 224 8.81 30.53 1.75
N GLU A 225 8.77 30.49 3.09
CA GLU A 225 8.73 31.68 3.97
C GLU A 225 10.13 32.15 4.43
N GLY A 226 11.21 31.60 3.87
CA GLY A 226 12.58 31.91 4.27
C GLY A 226 13.07 31.08 5.46
N GLY A 227 14.12 31.56 6.13
CA GLY A 227 14.82 30.83 7.19
C GLY A 227 16.29 31.21 7.19
N ASN A 228 17.17 30.22 7.35
CA ASN A 228 18.59 30.36 7.04
C ASN A 228 18.80 30.00 5.55
N PRO A 229 18.97 30.97 4.63
CA PRO A 229 19.11 30.66 3.21
C PRO A 229 20.46 29.99 2.91
N ILE A 230 20.47 29.03 2.00
CA ILE A 230 21.74 28.51 1.45
C ILE A 230 22.26 29.55 0.45
N VAL A 231 23.48 30.03 0.67
CA VAL A 231 24.15 31.00 -0.22
C VAL A 231 25.23 30.29 -1.02
N ASP A 232 25.05 30.22 -2.33
CA ASP A 232 25.94 29.52 -3.26
C ASP A 232 26.36 30.45 -4.40
N LYS A 233 27.65 30.79 -4.47
CA LYS A 233 28.23 31.66 -5.51
C LYS A 233 27.50 33.01 -5.69
N GLY A 234 26.89 33.51 -4.61
CA GLY A 234 26.10 34.75 -4.58
C GLY A 234 24.59 34.58 -4.82
N ILE A 235 24.15 33.40 -5.28
CA ILE A 235 22.72 33.04 -5.34
C ILE A 235 22.25 32.71 -3.92
N GLN A 236 21.08 33.24 -3.53
CA GLN A 236 20.43 32.91 -2.25
C GLN A 236 19.23 32.02 -2.51
N TYR A 237 19.28 30.79 -1.99
CA TYR A 237 18.14 29.88 -1.96
C TYR A 237 17.38 30.11 -0.65
N SER A 238 16.15 30.63 -0.74
CA SER A 238 15.30 30.94 0.41
C SER A 238 14.41 29.79 0.87
N ASN A 239 14.40 28.69 0.13
CA ASN A 239 13.58 27.50 0.38
C ASN A 239 14.22 26.25 -0.23
N VAL A 240 13.85 25.08 0.30
CA VAL A 240 14.44 23.80 -0.10
C VAL A 240 14.04 23.35 -1.51
N PHE A 241 12.86 23.72 -2.00
CA PHE A 241 12.39 23.34 -3.34
C PHE A 241 13.29 23.94 -4.42
N ASP A 242 13.54 25.26 -4.38
CA ASP A 242 14.46 25.93 -5.32
C ASP A 242 15.87 25.33 -5.25
N ALA A 243 16.37 25.07 -4.04
CA ALA A 243 17.70 24.51 -3.83
C ALA A 243 17.83 23.08 -4.38
N ASN A 244 16.84 22.22 -4.13
CA ASN A 244 16.83 20.84 -4.62
C ASN A 244 16.70 20.79 -6.14
N PHE A 245 15.81 21.61 -6.72
CA PHE A 245 15.64 21.75 -8.16
C PHE A 245 16.94 22.20 -8.85
N ASP A 246 17.61 23.24 -8.33
CA ASP A 246 18.86 23.72 -8.92
C ASP A 246 20.07 22.80 -8.63
N THR A 247 19.94 21.88 -7.67
CA THR A 247 20.84 20.72 -7.52
C THR A 247 20.70 19.75 -8.70
N LEU A 248 19.47 19.44 -9.14
CA LEU A 248 19.22 18.66 -10.36
C LEU A 248 19.72 19.40 -11.62
N VAL A 249 19.46 20.70 -11.76
CA VAL A 249 19.98 21.49 -12.90
C VAL A 249 21.51 21.43 -12.97
N SER A 250 22.18 21.35 -11.81
CA SER A 250 23.63 21.21 -11.70
C SER A 250 24.13 19.79 -12.00
N ALA A 251 23.37 18.75 -11.64
CA ALA A 251 23.63 17.37 -12.00
C ALA A 251 23.47 17.14 -13.52
N LEU A 252 22.37 17.63 -14.11
CA LEU A 252 22.12 17.62 -15.56
C LEU A 252 23.22 18.38 -16.32
N LYS A 253 23.65 19.53 -15.81
CA LYS A 253 24.80 20.27 -16.36
C LYS A 253 26.10 19.45 -16.33
N ALA A 254 26.33 18.67 -15.26
CA ALA A 254 27.54 17.85 -15.14
C ALA A 254 27.62 16.71 -16.16
N VAL A 255 26.47 16.22 -16.67
CA VAL A 255 26.39 15.25 -17.78
C VAL A 255 26.15 15.90 -19.14
N GLY A 256 26.35 17.22 -19.27
CA GLY A 256 26.25 17.98 -20.52
C GLY A 256 24.84 18.51 -20.87
N HIS A 257 23.78 17.98 -20.26
CA HIS A 257 22.39 18.27 -20.62
C HIS A 257 21.76 19.37 -19.76
N ARG A 258 22.51 20.46 -19.54
CA ARG A 258 22.11 21.57 -18.65
C ARG A 258 20.67 22.04 -18.89
N ASP A 259 20.33 22.28 -20.15
CA ASP A 259 19.10 22.96 -20.59
C ASP A 259 17.97 21.97 -20.99
N MET A 260 18.06 20.73 -20.50
CA MET A 260 16.97 19.74 -20.57
C MET A 260 15.71 20.26 -19.85
N PRO A 261 14.50 20.12 -20.45
CA PRO A 261 13.24 20.40 -19.77
C PRO A 261 13.02 19.49 -18.56
N ILE A 262 12.52 20.06 -17.46
CA ILE A 262 12.23 19.35 -16.21
C ILE A 262 10.73 19.43 -15.91
N ILE A 263 10.12 18.30 -15.59
CA ILE A 263 8.77 18.19 -15.04
C ILE A 263 8.89 17.77 -13.57
N ILE A 264 8.15 18.44 -12.69
CA ILE A 264 7.92 17.95 -11.32
C ILE A 264 6.77 16.94 -11.36
N GLY A 265 7.12 15.65 -11.38
CA GLY A 265 6.17 14.54 -11.47
C GLY A 265 5.34 14.36 -10.21
N GLU A 266 5.91 14.68 -9.05
CA GLU A 266 5.25 14.69 -7.74
C GLU A 266 5.84 15.80 -6.86
N VAL A 267 4.98 16.58 -6.22
CA VAL A 267 5.30 17.48 -5.10
C VAL A 267 4.06 17.71 -4.25
N GLY A 268 4.20 17.73 -2.93
CA GLY A 268 3.06 17.95 -2.05
C GLY A 268 3.43 17.97 -0.58
N TRP A 269 2.41 17.80 0.26
CA TRP A 269 2.55 17.72 1.71
C TRP A 269 1.46 16.81 2.30
N PRO A 270 1.80 15.79 3.11
CA PRO A 270 0.82 14.90 3.70
C PRO A 270 0.11 15.56 4.89
N THR A 271 -1.11 15.09 5.17
CA THR A 271 -2.07 15.80 6.03
C THR A 271 -2.43 15.08 7.33
N ASP A 272 -1.89 13.88 7.52
CA ASP A 272 -1.95 13.07 8.73
C ASP A 272 -0.80 12.04 8.70
N GLY A 273 -0.59 11.27 9.77
CA GLY A 273 0.38 10.18 9.86
C GLY A 273 1.80 10.56 10.31
N ASP A 274 2.07 11.83 10.62
CA ASP A 274 3.29 12.33 11.26
C ASP A 274 3.02 13.70 11.93
N LYS A 275 3.82 14.09 12.94
CA LYS A 275 3.74 15.39 13.62
C LYS A 275 3.77 16.61 12.69
N ASN A 276 4.50 16.53 11.57
CA ASN A 276 4.57 17.59 10.55
C ASN A 276 3.54 17.42 9.43
N ALA A 277 2.94 16.23 9.31
CA ALA A 277 1.90 15.91 8.34
C ALA A 277 0.53 16.29 8.92
N ASN A 278 0.08 17.52 8.65
CA ASN A 278 -1.21 18.01 9.11
C ASN A 278 -1.81 19.00 8.10
N MET A 279 -3.14 19.14 8.10
CA MET A 279 -3.87 19.99 7.14
C MET A 279 -3.42 21.47 7.15
N ALA A 280 -2.98 22.00 8.29
CA ALA A 280 -2.50 23.38 8.39
C ALA A 280 -1.12 23.57 7.71
N ASN A 281 -0.18 22.64 7.92
CA ASN A 281 1.09 22.62 7.21
C ASN A 281 0.90 22.37 5.71
N ALA A 282 -0.01 21.48 5.31
CA ALA A 282 -0.31 21.26 3.91
C ALA A 282 -0.87 22.52 3.24
N GLN A 283 -1.86 23.18 3.85
CA GLN A 283 -2.38 24.45 3.37
C GLN A 283 -1.28 25.52 3.28
N ARG A 284 -0.40 25.62 4.29
CA ARG A 284 0.75 26.55 4.30
C ARG A 284 1.71 26.28 3.14
N PHE A 285 2.03 25.00 2.87
CA PHE A 285 2.91 24.60 1.77
C PHE A 285 2.34 25.02 0.40
N TYR A 286 1.07 24.70 0.13
CA TYR A 286 0.44 25.09 -1.14
C TYR A 286 0.24 26.61 -1.26
N ASN A 287 0.02 27.33 -0.16
CA ASN A 287 0.01 28.80 -0.13
C ASN A 287 1.37 29.45 -0.43
N GLY A 288 2.48 28.73 -0.24
CA GLY A 288 3.81 29.15 -0.68
C GLY A 288 4.11 28.78 -2.15
N LEU A 289 3.76 27.55 -2.55
CA LEU A 289 4.05 27.01 -3.88
C LEU A 289 3.18 27.63 -4.99
N LEU A 290 1.85 27.57 -4.87
CA LEU A 290 0.93 27.88 -5.98
C LEU A 290 1.04 29.34 -6.49
N PRO A 291 1.23 30.37 -5.64
CA PRO A 291 1.44 31.73 -6.12
C PRO A 291 2.75 31.92 -6.91
N ARG A 292 3.81 31.15 -6.61
CA ARG A 292 5.05 31.18 -7.38
C ARG A 292 4.89 30.58 -8.77
N LEU A 293 4.10 29.50 -8.87
CA LEU A 293 3.77 28.89 -10.17
C LEU A 293 2.86 29.83 -11.00
N ALA A 294 1.84 30.44 -10.37
CA ALA A 294 0.99 31.45 -11.02
C ALA A 294 1.81 32.64 -11.56
N ALA A 295 2.78 33.11 -10.78
CA ALA A 295 3.69 34.19 -11.19
C ALA A 295 4.80 33.74 -12.17
N ASN A 296 4.87 32.46 -12.55
CA ASN A 296 5.97 31.88 -13.34
C ASN A 296 7.35 32.28 -12.80
N THR A 297 7.54 32.22 -11.48
CA THR A 297 8.79 32.64 -10.83
C THR A 297 9.96 31.73 -11.20
N GLY A 298 9.71 30.42 -11.33
CA GLY A 298 10.75 29.42 -11.49
C GLY A 298 11.71 29.34 -10.30
N THR A 299 12.95 28.96 -10.57
CA THR A 299 14.09 28.89 -9.62
C THR A 299 15.23 29.84 -10.05
N PRO A 300 16.25 30.09 -9.21
CA PRO A 300 17.38 30.94 -9.58
C PRO A 300 18.16 30.53 -10.86
N LEU A 301 18.32 29.24 -11.15
CA LEU A 301 18.93 28.75 -12.39
C LEU A 301 17.91 28.46 -13.52
N ARG A 302 16.62 28.35 -13.19
CA ARG A 302 15.50 28.16 -14.13
C ARG A 302 14.32 29.10 -13.83
N PRO A 303 14.46 30.42 -14.07
CA PRO A 303 13.34 31.34 -13.95
C PRO A 303 12.29 31.07 -15.04
N GLY A 304 11.02 31.28 -14.71
CA GLY A 304 9.89 31.10 -15.65
C GLY A 304 8.97 29.92 -15.33
N TYR A 305 8.46 29.29 -16.38
CA TYR A 305 7.53 28.17 -16.33
C TYR A 305 8.20 26.90 -15.78
N ILE A 306 7.51 26.21 -14.87
CA ILE A 306 7.81 24.85 -14.43
C ILE A 306 6.51 24.06 -14.49
N GLU A 307 6.54 22.87 -15.10
CA GLU A 307 5.40 21.95 -15.11
C GLU A 307 5.38 21.13 -13.84
N VAL A 308 4.23 21.08 -13.14
CA VAL A 308 4.14 20.56 -11.77
C VAL A 308 2.87 19.74 -11.56
N TYR A 309 3.03 18.51 -11.10
CA TYR A 309 1.95 17.62 -10.71
C TYR A 309 1.90 17.48 -9.18
N LEU A 310 0.82 17.94 -8.56
CA LEU A 310 0.64 17.84 -7.10
C LEU A 310 0.46 16.38 -6.67
N PHE A 311 1.10 15.96 -5.58
CA PHE A 311 0.90 14.63 -4.97
C PHE A 311 0.18 14.77 -3.62
N GLY A 312 -1.00 14.20 -3.41
CA GLY A 312 -1.89 13.44 -4.30
C GLY A 312 -3.29 14.06 -4.40
N LEU A 313 -4.12 13.55 -5.31
CA LEU A 313 -5.51 14.01 -5.45
C LEU A 313 -6.39 13.50 -4.29
N ILE A 314 -6.31 12.20 -3.98
CA ILE A 314 -7.17 11.48 -3.03
C ILE A 314 -6.26 10.69 -2.06
N ASP A 315 -6.69 10.51 -0.82
CA ASP A 315 -6.03 9.62 0.15
C ASP A 315 -6.09 8.13 -0.28
N GLU A 316 -5.05 7.36 0.05
CA GLU A 316 -4.83 6.00 -0.46
C GLU A 316 -4.66 4.99 0.69
N ASP A 317 -5.77 4.56 1.30
CA ASP A 317 -5.79 3.69 2.50
C ASP A 317 -5.16 2.29 2.30
N ALA A 318 -4.94 1.84 1.06
CA ALA A 318 -4.27 0.58 0.71
C ALA A 318 -2.85 0.75 0.15
N LYS A 319 -2.29 1.97 0.19
CA LYS A 319 -0.87 2.26 -0.08
C LYS A 319 0.04 1.71 1.01
N SER A 320 1.30 1.45 0.66
CA SER A 320 2.31 0.91 1.57
C SER A 320 2.80 1.98 2.54
N ILE A 321 2.90 1.62 3.82
CA ILE A 321 3.38 2.51 4.90
C ILE A 321 4.87 2.30 5.22
N ALA A 322 5.60 1.53 4.39
CA ALA A 322 7.01 1.24 4.63
C ALA A 322 7.94 2.48 4.65
N PRO A 323 7.69 3.55 3.86
CA PRO A 323 8.35 4.85 4.05
C PRO A 323 7.90 5.61 5.31
N GLY A 324 6.66 5.38 5.77
CA GLY A 324 6.07 6.00 6.95
C GLY A 324 4.54 6.03 6.91
N ASN A 325 3.91 6.30 8.05
CA ASN A 325 2.45 6.36 8.20
C ASN A 325 1.79 7.46 7.34
N PHE A 326 2.51 8.53 7.04
CA PHE A 326 2.04 9.66 6.23
C PHE A 326 1.69 9.27 4.77
N GLU A 327 2.17 8.13 4.29
CA GLU A 327 2.03 7.68 2.89
C GLU A 327 0.58 7.53 2.41
N ARG A 328 -0.39 7.44 3.32
CA ARG A 328 -1.81 7.31 2.98
C ARG A 328 -2.52 8.67 2.86
N HIS A 329 -1.89 9.75 3.31
CA HIS A 329 -2.52 11.04 3.63
C HIS A 329 -2.07 12.22 2.76
N TRP A 330 -1.50 11.93 1.59
CA TRP A 330 -1.09 12.94 0.61
C TRP A 330 -2.26 13.62 -0.12
N GLY A 331 -3.49 13.10 0.00
CA GLY A 331 -4.66 13.61 -0.71
C GLY A 331 -5.02 15.05 -0.32
N ILE A 332 -5.25 15.91 -1.31
CA ILE A 332 -5.93 17.21 -1.13
C ILE A 332 -7.46 17.04 -0.92
N PHE A 333 -8.02 15.92 -1.42
CA PHE A 333 -9.33 15.39 -1.05
C PHE A 333 -9.17 14.13 -0.18
N ARG A 334 -10.17 13.83 0.65
CA ARG A 334 -10.26 12.54 1.37
C ARG A 334 -10.63 11.40 0.42
N TYR A 335 -10.58 10.16 0.90
CA TYR A 335 -11.09 8.95 0.23
C TYR A 335 -12.49 9.13 -0.41
N ASP A 336 -13.38 9.91 0.22
CA ASP A 336 -14.73 10.23 -0.23
C ASP A 336 -14.83 11.39 -1.25
N GLY A 337 -13.69 11.92 -1.68
CA GLY A 337 -13.57 13.03 -2.60
C GLY A 337 -14.00 14.39 -2.04
N GLN A 338 -14.17 14.55 -0.72
CA GLN A 338 -14.43 15.84 -0.10
C GLN A 338 -13.13 16.59 0.22
N PRO A 339 -13.09 17.92 0.06
CA PRO A 339 -11.87 18.72 0.25
C PRO A 339 -11.44 18.75 1.72
N LYS A 340 -10.12 18.74 1.97
CA LYS A 340 -9.57 18.67 3.34
C LYS A 340 -9.25 20.04 3.93
N PHE A 341 -8.74 20.95 3.11
CA PHE A 341 -8.36 22.31 3.51
C PHE A 341 -8.55 23.29 2.34
N PRO A 342 -8.67 24.62 2.58
CA PRO A 342 -8.79 25.59 1.50
C PRO A 342 -7.48 25.71 0.70
N ILE A 343 -7.56 25.61 -0.63
CA ILE A 343 -6.42 25.60 -1.56
C ILE A 343 -6.81 26.27 -2.88
N ASP A 344 -6.00 27.24 -3.31
CA ASP A 344 -6.26 28.02 -4.51
C ASP A 344 -5.35 27.64 -5.68
N LEU A 345 -5.87 26.78 -6.57
CA LEU A 345 -5.20 26.32 -7.79
C LEU A 345 -5.00 27.42 -8.85
N SER A 346 -5.45 28.65 -8.61
CA SER A 346 -5.09 29.84 -9.41
C SER A 346 -3.90 30.62 -8.85
N GLY A 347 -3.40 30.26 -7.66
CA GLY A 347 -2.30 30.93 -6.97
C GLY A 347 -2.58 32.38 -6.56
N GLN A 348 -3.82 32.86 -6.65
CA GLN A 348 -4.24 34.22 -6.29
C GLN A 348 -4.49 34.38 -4.76
N LYS A 349 -4.13 33.37 -3.96
CA LYS A 349 -4.25 33.31 -2.49
C LYS A 349 -5.70 33.41 -1.98
N GLN A 350 -6.66 32.88 -2.73
CA GLN A 350 -8.06 32.78 -2.29
C GLN A 350 -8.23 31.71 -1.18
N ASN A 351 -8.88 32.06 -0.07
CA ASN A 351 -9.18 31.08 0.99
C ASN A 351 -10.46 30.30 0.66
N LYS A 352 -10.41 29.41 -0.34
CA LYS A 352 -11.57 28.67 -0.86
C LYS A 352 -11.35 27.15 -0.82
N LEU A 353 -12.37 26.38 -0.44
CA LEU A 353 -12.40 24.93 -0.61
C LEU A 353 -12.63 24.56 -2.09
N LEU A 354 -12.04 23.43 -2.51
CA LEU A 354 -12.29 22.82 -3.81
C LEU A 354 -13.71 22.23 -3.91
N THR A 355 -14.22 22.10 -5.13
CA THR A 355 -15.47 21.38 -5.40
C THR A 355 -15.25 19.88 -5.14
N GLY A 356 -15.86 19.36 -4.08
CA GLY A 356 -15.79 17.94 -3.74
C GLY A 356 -16.65 17.04 -4.64
N ALA A 357 -16.48 15.72 -4.49
CA ALA A 357 -17.27 14.72 -5.18
C ALA A 357 -18.78 14.88 -4.91
N LYS A 358 -19.59 14.77 -5.97
CA LYS A 358 -21.05 14.87 -5.94
C LYS A 358 -21.68 13.47 -5.96
N ASN A 359 -22.86 13.34 -5.34
CA ASN A 359 -23.67 12.11 -5.32
C ASN A 359 -22.95 10.87 -4.75
N VAL A 360 -21.95 11.07 -3.88
CA VAL A 360 -21.17 10.01 -3.22
C VAL A 360 -22.12 9.05 -2.49
N LYS A 361 -21.90 7.75 -2.67
CA LYS A 361 -22.66 6.68 -2.00
C LYS A 361 -21.80 6.08 -0.90
N TYR A 362 -22.29 6.17 0.33
CA TYR A 362 -21.69 5.58 1.52
C TYR A 362 -22.46 4.32 1.91
N LEU A 363 -21.84 3.47 2.72
CA LEU A 363 -22.51 2.42 3.47
C LEU A 363 -23.47 3.02 4.52
N LYS A 364 -24.14 2.18 5.32
CA LYS A 364 -25.06 2.66 6.36
C LYS A 364 -24.31 3.51 7.38
N GLN A 365 -24.96 4.54 7.95
CA GLN A 365 -24.39 5.35 9.03
C GLN A 365 -24.42 4.56 10.35
N GLN A 366 -23.43 3.68 10.47
CA GLN A 366 -23.14 2.85 11.63
C GLN A 366 -21.63 2.63 11.72
N TRP A 367 -21.14 2.52 12.95
CA TRP A 367 -19.72 2.41 13.29
C TRP A 367 -19.51 1.19 14.19
N CYS A 368 -18.31 0.62 14.16
CA CYS A 368 -17.90 -0.35 15.17
C CYS A 368 -17.13 0.38 16.29
N MET A 369 -17.52 0.19 17.54
CA MET A 369 -16.81 0.74 18.70
C MET A 369 -16.39 -0.36 19.67
N PHE A 370 -15.44 -0.06 20.56
CA PHE A 370 -15.11 -0.92 21.67
C PHE A 370 -16.30 -1.06 22.63
N ASN A 371 -16.65 -2.30 22.97
CA ASN A 371 -17.74 -2.65 23.87
C ASN A 371 -17.33 -2.44 25.34
N PRO A 372 -17.90 -1.45 26.08
CA PRO A 372 -17.51 -1.18 27.47
C PRO A 372 -17.85 -2.32 28.45
N ASN A 373 -18.71 -3.26 28.05
CA ASN A 373 -19.12 -4.42 28.84
C ASN A 373 -18.33 -5.70 28.49
N ALA A 374 -17.30 -5.60 27.65
CA ALA A 374 -16.54 -6.75 27.17
C ALA A 374 -15.77 -7.44 28.31
N LYS A 375 -15.91 -8.77 28.39
CA LYS A 375 -15.28 -9.58 29.45
C LYS A 375 -13.84 -10.01 29.14
N ASN A 376 -13.47 -10.01 27.85
CA ASN A 376 -12.23 -10.61 27.33
C ASN A 376 -11.08 -9.60 27.14
N ILE A 377 -10.99 -8.56 27.98
CA ILE A 377 -10.07 -7.41 27.80
C ILE A 377 -8.59 -7.81 27.57
N GLY A 378 -8.15 -8.94 28.11
CA GLY A 378 -6.81 -9.50 27.84
C GLY A 378 -6.52 -9.83 26.37
N LYS A 379 -7.51 -9.77 25.47
CA LYS A 379 -7.38 -9.93 24.01
C LYS A 379 -7.49 -8.62 23.22
N LEU A 380 -7.59 -7.47 23.88
CA LEU A 380 -7.79 -6.18 23.21
C LEU A 380 -6.65 -5.81 22.25
N VAL A 381 -5.39 -5.96 22.69
CA VAL A 381 -4.21 -5.64 21.87
C VAL A 381 -4.11 -6.56 20.65
N ASP A 382 -4.38 -7.86 20.80
CA ASP A 382 -4.41 -8.82 19.69
C ASP A 382 -5.41 -8.41 18.60
N ASN A 383 -6.59 -7.92 19.00
CA ASN A 383 -7.66 -7.55 18.08
C ASN A 383 -7.44 -6.17 17.43
N ILE A 384 -6.84 -5.22 18.14
CA ILE A 384 -6.37 -3.96 17.55
C ILE A 384 -5.30 -4.25 16.49
N ASN A 385 -4.30 -5.06 16.82
CA ASN A 385 -3.24 -5.45 15.88
C ASN A 385 -3.81 -6.17 14.65
N TYR A 386 -4.77 -7.07 14.83
CA TYR A 386 -5.48 -7.73 13.72
C TYR A 386 -6.23 -6.71 12.85
N ALA A 387 -7.06 -5.85 13.45
CA ALA A 387 -7.81 -4.82 12.73
C ALA A 387 -6.89 -3.91 11.90
N CYS A 388 -5.80 -3.44 12.51
CA CYS A 388 -4.80 -2.58 11.88
C CYS A 388 -3.86 -3.30 10.87
N THR A 389 -3.85 -4.64 10.84
CA THR A 389 -3.17 -5.41 9.77
C THR A 389 -3.98 -5.40 8.48
N PHE A 390 -5.31 -5.30 8.59
CA PHE A 390 -6.26 -5.42 7.47
C PHE A 390 -7.07 -4.13 7.19
N SER A 391 -6.65 -2.98 7.74
CA SER A 391 -7.27 -1.67 7.51
C SER A 391 -6.29 -0.54 7.81
N ASP A 392 -6.73 0.73 7.76
CA ASP A 392 -5.86 1.87 7.98
C ASP A 392 -5.96 2.47 9.39
N CYS A 393 -4.99 2.12 10.25
CA CYS A 393 -4.83 2.71 11.58
C CYS A 393 -3.76 3.82 11.64
N THR A 394 -3.21 4.29 10.51
CA THR A 394 -2.06 5.21 10.51
C THR A 394 -2.30 6.51 11.28
N ALA A 395 -3.54 7.01 11.31
CA ALA A 395 -3.98 8.19 12.06
C ALA A 395 -3.84 8.06 13.60
N LEU A 396 -3.63 6.85 14.14
CA LEU A 396 -3.32 6.64 15.56
C LEU A 396 -1.85 6.94 15.91
N GLY A 397 -0.99 7.10 14.90
CA GLY A 397 0.45 7.33 15.05
C GLY A 397 0.81 8.59 15.85
N PHE A 398 2.04 8.67 16.36
CA PHE A 398 2.47 9.84 17.15
C PHE A 398 2.35 11.14 16.35
N GLY A 399 1.69 12.15 16.93
CA GLY A 399 1.45 13.44 16.28
C GLY A 399 0.35 13.43 15.20
N SER A 400 -0.28 12.29 14.94
CA SER A 400 -1.37 12.12 13.97
C SER A 400 -2.73 12.55 14.55
N SER A 401 -3.75 12.70 13.70
CA SER A 401 -5.06 13.33 14.01
C SER A 401 -5.84 12.63 15.13
N CYS A 402 -5.69 11.31 15.25
CA CYS A 402 -6.33 10.47 16.27
C CYS A 402 -5.38 10.09 17.43
N ASN A 403 -4.19 10.67 17.51
CA ASN A 403 -3.21 10.35 18.56
C ASN A 403 -3.65 10.76 19.98
N GLY A 404 -4.64 11.65 20.09
CA GLY A 404 -5.23 12.10 21.37
C GLY A 404 -6.28 11.15 21.98
N LEU A 405 -6.62 10.04 21.31
CA LEU A 405 -7.62 9.09 21.81
C LEU A 405 -7.15 8.34 23.07
N ASP A 406 -8.09 7.99 23.95
CA ASP A 406 -7.83 7.07 25.06
C ASP A 406 -7.79 5.60 24.60
N ALA A 407 -7.54 4.64 25.50
CA ALA A 407 -7.44 3.23 25.14
C ALA A 407 -8.72 2.66 24.47
N ASN A 408 -9.90 3.15 24.85
CA ASN A 408 -11.18 2.74 24.29
C ASN A 408 -11.42 3.40 22.93
N GLY A 409 -11.02 4.66 22.78
CA GLY A 409 -11.04 5.39 21.51
C GLY A 409 -10.13 4.75 20.47
N ASN A 410 -8.87 4.45 20.83
CA ASN A 410 -7.90 3.76 19.95
C ASN A 410 -8.44 2.39 19.49
N ALA A 411 -9.01 1.61 20.42
CA ALA A 411 -9.67 0.35 20.09
C ALA A 411 -10.85 0.54 19.13
N SER A 412 -11.72 1.50 19.42
CA SER A 412 -12.89 1.81 18.59
C SER A 412 -12.48 2.26 17.19
N TYR A 413 -11.40 3.04 17.05
CA TYR A 413 -10.94 3.51 15.75
C TYR A 413 -10.44 2.34 14.90
N ALA A 414 -9.56 1.49 15.45
CA ALA A 414 -9.09 0.29 14.78
C ALA A 414 -10.24 -0.64 14.35
N PHE A 415 -11.19 -0.89 15.27
CA PHE A 415 -12.36 -1.72 15.00
C PHE A 415 -13.27 -1.12 13.93
N ASN A 416 -13.50 0.20 13.95
CA ASN A 416 -14.25 0.87 12.88
C ASN A 416 -13.53 0.77 11.54
N MET A 417 -12.24 1.10 11.45
CA MET A 417 -11.52 1.06 10.18
C MET A 417 -11.56 -0.33 9.53
N TYR A 418 -11.42 -1.40 10.32
CA TYR A 418 -11.61 -2.77 9.83
C TYR A 418 -13.06 -3.06 9.42
N TYR A 419 -14.04 -2.75 10.28
CA TYR A 419 -15.48 -2.98 10.00
C TYR A 419 -15.94 -2.28 8.70
N GLN A 420 -15.47 -1.06 8.47
CA GLN A 420 -15.77 -0.27 7.27
C GLN A 420 -15.07 -0.84 6.03
N VAL A 421 -13.80 -1.25 6.12
CA VAL A 421 -13.11 -1.97 5.01
C VAL A 421 -13.79 -3.32 4.71
N GLN A 422 -14.35 -4.01 5.70
CA GLN A 422 -15.10 -5.25 5.52
C GLN A 422 -16.54 -5.05 5.03
N ASN A 423 -16.89 -3.88 4.47
CA ASN A 423 -18.23 -3.56 3.96
C ASN A 423 -19.34 -3.73 5.03
N GLN A 424 -19.02 -3.45 6.30
CA GLN A 424 -19.96 -3.51 7.43
C GLN A 424 -20.61 -4.88 7.68
N LYS A 425 -20.01 -5.99 7.19
CA LYS A 425 -20.45 -7.37 7.49
C LYS A 425 -20.63 -7.59 8.99
N ASP A 426 -21.71 -8.26 9.39
CA ASP A 426 -22.12 -8.38 10.80
C ASP A 426 -21.01 -8.91 11.73
N MET A 427 -20.33 -9.98 11.33
CA MET A 427 -19.22 -10.57 12.10
C MET A 427 -17.95 -9.71 12.15
N ALA A 428 -17.83 -8.68 11.31
CA ALA A 428 -16.62 -7.85 11.24
C ALA A 428 -16.52 -6.79 12.36
N CYS A 429 -17.49 -6.75 13.28
CA CYS A 429 -17.47 -5.92 14.48
C CYS A 429 -17.41 -6.72 15.80
N ASP A 430 -17.46 -8.06 15.78
CA ASP A 430 -17.48 -8.85 17.02
C ASP A 430 -16.16 -8.77 17.83
N PHE A 431 -15.03 -9.06 17.18
CA PHE A 431 -13.70 -9.09 17.82
C PHE A 431 -13.65 -9.96 19.10
N GLN A 432 -14.36 -11.10 19.14
CA GLN A 432 -14.56 -11.96 20.32
C GLN A 432 -15.36 -11.27 21.45
N GLY A 433 -16.43 -10.56 21.09
CA GLY A 433 -17.25 -9.73 21.97
C GLY A 433 -16.59 -8.43 22.46
N LEU A 434 -15.44 -8.04 21.89
CA LEU A 434 -14.73 -6.80 22.22
C LEU A 434 -15.30 -5.58 21.49
N GLY A 435 -15.94 -5.76 20.34
CA GLY A 435 -16.60 -4.69 19.59
C GLY A 435 -18.12 -4.71 19.73
N ILE A 436 -18.77 -3.61 19.35
CA ILE A 436 -20.22 -3.47 19.25
C ILE A 436 -20.58 -2.42 18.20
N ILE A 437 -21.63 -2.66 17.42
CA ILE A 437 -22.12 -1.73 16.40
C ILE A 437 -22.91 -0.61 17.08
N THR A 438 -22.68 0.64 16.66
CA THR A 438 -23.43 1.82 17.09
C THR A 438 -23.88 2.67 15.90
N THR A 439 -25.07 3.26 15.98
CA THR A 439 -25.57 4.27 15.03
C THR A 439 -25.30 5.70 15.49
N GLN A 440 -24.72 5.88 16.68
CA GLN A 440 -24.21 7.18 17.13
C GLN A 440 -22.85 7.43 16.50
N ASN A 441 -22.64 8.62 15.90
CA ASN A 441 -21.33 9.02 15.41
C ASN A 441 -20.37 9.20 16.61
N ILE A 442 -19.27 8.44 16.59
CA ILE A 442 -18.23 8.39 17.63
C ILE A 442 -16.98 9.22 17.29
N SER A 443 -17.01 10.00 16.20
CA SER A 443 -15.94 10.93 15.81
C SER A 443 -15.69 12.01 16.86
N GLN A 444 -14.45 12.48 16.94
CA GLN A 444 -14.01 13.58 17.81
C GLN A 444 -13.51 14.75 16.96
N GLU A 445 -13.33 15.92 17.59
CA GLU A 445 -12.99 17.19 16.91
C GLU A 445 -11.78 17.08 15.95
N THR A 446 -10.74 16.35 16.33
CA THR A 446 -9.56 16.12 15.49
C THR A 446 -9.57 14.77 14.78
N CYS A 447 -10.44 13.83 15.15
CA CYS A 447 -10.37 12.43 14.75
C CYS A 447 -11.69 11.95 14.12
N ASN A 448 -11.68 11.80 12.80
CA ASN A 448 -12.84 11.40 12.01
C ASN A 448 -12.97 9.87 11.90
N PHE A 449 -14.04 9.30 12.43
CA PHE A 449 -14.36 7.88 12.27
C PHE A 449 -15.20 7.72 10.99
N ILE A 450 -14.58 7.24 9.92
CA ILE A 450 -15.21 7.19 8.60
C ILE A 450 -16.40 6.22 8.53
N VAL A 451 -17.29 6.46 7.56
CA VAL A 451 -18.21 5.47 7.00
C VAL A 451 -17.78 5.24 5.56
N GLN A 452 -17.45 4.01 5.18
CA GLN A 452 -16.82 3.75 3.88
C GLN A 452 -17.81 3.90 2.71
N LEU A 453 -17.27 4.09 1.51
CA LEU A 453 -18.01 4.12 0.25
C LEU A 453 -18.75 2.80 0.00
N ALA A 454 -19.98 2.88 -0.48
CA ALA A 454 -20.72 1.70 -0.94
C ALA A 454 -20.19 1.24 -2.30
N SER A 455 -19.96 -0.07 -2.44
CA SER A 455 -19.53 -0.67 -3.70
C SER A 455 -20.57 -0.45 -4.81
N SER A 456 -20.12 0.02 -5.97
CA SER A 456 -20.99 0.19 -7.15
C SER A 456 -21.20 -1.13 -7.88
N SER A 457 -21.82 -2.10 -7.20
CA SER A 457 -22.47 -3.23 -7.88
C SER A 457 -23.52 -2.69 -8.86
N PRO A 458 -23.78 -3.35 -10.00
CA PRO A 458 -25.00 -3.10 -10.75
C PRO A 458 -26.19 -3.27 -9.80
N SER A 459 -27.11 -2.33 -9.79
CA SER A 459 -28.40 -2.52 -9.12
C SER A 459 -29.06 -3.76 -9.72
N SER A 460 -29.38 -4.76 -8.88
CA SER A 460 -30.20 -5.90 -9.27
C SER A 460 -31.45 -5.38 -9.97
N SER A 461 -31.56 -5.62 -11.27
CA SER A 461 -32.59 -4.99 -12.10
C SER A 461 -33.96 -5.45 -11.63
N SER A 462 -34.78 -4.49 -11.22
CA SER A 462 -36.23 -4.66 -11.09
C SER A 462 -36.76 -5.35 -12.35
N GLY A 463 -37.58 -6.39 -12.17
CA GLY A 463 -37.94 -7.31 -13.24
C GLY A 463 -38.46 -6.63 -14.50
N SER A 464 -37.91 -7.02 -15.65
CA SER A 464 -38.45 -6.67 -16.96
C SER A 464 -39.50 -7.73 -17.37
N PRO A 465 -40.65 -7.32 -17.96
CA PRO A 465 -41.66 -8.26 -18.44
C PRO A 465 -41.15 -9.05 -19.66
N LEU A 466 -41.82 -10.17 -19.98
CA LEU A 466 -41.56 -10.91 -21.20
C LEU A 466 -41.72 -9.99 -22.43
N VAL A 467 -40.70 -9.98 -23.29
CA VAL A 467 -40.82 -9.57 -24.68
C VAL A 467 -40.57 -10.81 -25.53
N VAL A 468 -41.66 -11.45 -25.94
CA VAL A 468 -41.62 -12.57 -26.90
C VAL A 468 -41.24 -12.02 -28.27
N LEU A 469 -40.25 -12.64 -28.92
CA LEU A 469 -39.99 -12.43 -30.34
C LEU A 469 -40.04 -13.79 -31.04
N LEU A 470 -41.14 -14.05 -31.75
CA LEU A 470 -41.37 -15.26 -32.54
C LEU A 470 -40.59 -15.21 -33.85
N ALA A 471 -40.02 -16.36 -34.24
CA ALA A 471 -39.53 -16.63 -35.58
C ALA A 471 -40.15 -17.95 -36.08
N ILE A 472 -40.97 -17.82 -37.12
CA ILE A 472 -41.83 -18.81 -37.79
C ILE A 472 -41.01 -19.52 -38.90
N PHE A 473 -41.16 -20.79 -39.31
CA PHE A 473 -41.93 -22.01 -38.93
C PHE A 473 -41.23 -23.19 -39.67
N THR A 474 -41.42 -24.44 -39.21
CA THR A 474 -41.59 -25.64 -40.07
C THR A 474 -42.24 -26.75 -39.25
N ASP A 475 -43.37 -27.28 -39.72
CA ASP A 475 -44.16 -28.32 -39.06
C ASP A 475 -43.60 -29.73 -39.28
N TYR A 476 -43.85 -30.68 -38.37
CA TYR A 476 -44.71 -31.85 -38.65
C TYR A 476 -44.99 -32.73 -37.40
N GLU A 477 -46.27 -33.09 -37.27
CA GLU A 477 -46.91 -34.21 -36.50
C GLU A 477 -46.67 -34.41 -34.99
N GLU A 478 -47.81 -34.66 -34.30
CA GLU A 478 -47.97 -35.07 -32.90
C GLU A 478 -48.28 -36.58 -32.86
N GLU A 479 -48.05 -37.25 -31.72
CA GLU A 479 -48.97 -38.29 -31.24
C GLU A 479 -48.89 -38.41 -29.70
N GLU A 480 -49.97 -38.84 -29.07
CA GLU A 480 -50.17 -38.90 -27.62
C GLU A 480 -49.75 -40.26 -27.04
N GLU A 481 -49.43 -40.33 -25.74
CA GLU A 481 -49.88 -41.45 -24.91
C GLU A 481 -50.02 -41.03 -23.42
N GLN A 482 -50.76 -41.82 -22.64
CA GLN A 482 -51.54 -41.33 -21.49
C GLN A 482 -50.93 -41.59 -20.09
N GLU A 483 -51.62 -41.04 -19.08
CA GLU A 483 -51.45 -41.27 -17.65
C GLU A 483 -51.71 -42.74 -17.23
N GLU A 484 -51.10 -43.18 -16.12
CA GLU A 484 -51.86 -43.90 -15.07
C GLU A 484 -51.15 -43.74 -13.70
N GLU A 485 -51.90 -43.98 -12.62
CA GLU A 485 -51.57 -43.61 -11.22
C GLU A 485 -50.91 -44.75 -10.43
N ASP A 486 -50.31 -44.44 -9.27
CA ASP A 486 -50.82 -44.91 -7.96
C ASP A 486 -49.88 -44.56 -6.77
N ASP A 487 -50.39 -43.67 -5.91
CA ASP A 487 -50.51 -43.78 -4.44
C ASP A 487 -49.32 -44.15 -3.51
N ASP A 488 -48.99 -43.15 -2.68
CA ASP A 488 -48.99 -43.16 -1.20
C ASP A 488 -48.13 -44.14 -0.35
N VAL A 489 -47.53 -43.56 0.71
CA VAL A 489 -48.10 -43.60 2.07
C VAL A 489 -47.50 -42.48 2.94
N GLU A 490 -48.37 -41.63 3.50
CA GLU A 490 -48.06 -40.64 4.55
C GLU A 490 -48.06 -41.30 5.95
N PHE A 491 -47.40 -40.70 6.96
CA PHE A 491 -48.04 -40.61 8.29
C PHE A 491 -47.53 -39.43 9.15
N THR A 492 -48.45 -38.87 9.95
CA THR A 492 -48.31 -37.69 10.84
C THR A 492 -49.16 -37.91 12.13
N LEU A 493 -49.08 -37.18 13.25
CA LEU A 493 -48.43 -35.92 13.65
C LEU A 493 -47.60 -36.15 14.95
N ASP A 494 -47.25 -35.10 15.72
CA ASP A 494 -47.87 -34.85 17.06
C ASP A 494 -47.24 -33.66 17.81
N GLU A 495 -48.06 -32.98 18.64
CA GLU A 495 -47.74 -31.76 19.42
C GLU A 495 -48.09 -31.94 20.92
N GLU A 496 -47.46 -31.11 21.79
CA GLU A 496 -47.84 -30.79 23.19
C GLU A 496 -48.00 -31.98 24.18
N ASP A 497 -48.00 -31.85 25.51
CA ASP A 497 -48.52 -30.82 26.42
C ASP A 497 -47.84 -30.93 27.82
N CYS A 498 -47.85 -29.87 28.62
CA CYS A 498 -47.99 -29.82 30.11
C CYS A 498 -47.66 -28.43 30.68
N LEU A 499 -48.55 -27.87 31.52
CA LEU A 499 -48.44 -26.54 32.16
C LEU A 499 -48.54 -26.56 33.71
N ASP A 500 -48.39 -25.37 34.30
CA ASP A 500 -48.81 -24.90 35.64
C ASP A 500 -48.13 -25.39 36.95
N GLU A 501 -47.59 -24.43 37.72
CA GLU A 501 -48.22 -23.94 38.97
C GLU A 501 -47.54 -22.65 39.52
N GLU A 502 -48.20 -21.92 40.43
CA GLU A 502 -47.98 -20.48 40.66
C GLU A 502 -46.95 -20.03 41.74
N GLU A 503 -46.27 -18.93 41.39
CA GLU A 503 -46.03 -17.70 42.16
C GLU A 503 -46.42 -17.62 43.67
N LYS A 504 -45.49 -17.19 44.55
CA LYS A 504 -45.64 -15.95 45.40
C LYS A 504 -44.48 -15.58 46.35
N LEU A 505 -44.55 -14.30 46.75
CA LEU A 505 -43.97 -13.62 47.94
C LEU A 505 -42.56 -13.00 47.89
N THR A 506 -42.41 -11.93 48.69
CA THR A 506 -41.44 -10.84 48.50
C THR A 506 -40.78 -10.36 49.82
N MET A 507 -39.74 -9.52 49.71
CA MET A 507 -39.35 -8.50 50.71
C MET A 507 -38.93 -8.95 52.13
N LYS A 508 -37.61 -9.00 52.43
CA LYS A 508 -36.91 -8.06 53.39
C LYS A 508 -35.48 -8.46 53.85
N LYS A 509 -34.56 -7.50 53.69
CA LYS A 509 -33.53 -7.00 54.65
C LYS A 509 -33.06 -7.91 55.82
N LYS A 510 -31.77 -8.29 55.82
CA LYS A 510 -30.69 -7.95 56.81
C LYS A 510 -29.36 -8.68 56.47
N LYS A 511 -28.18 -8.05 56.55
CA LYS A 511 -27.24 -8.03 57.72
C LYS A 511 -27.07 -9.42 58.37
N LYS A 512 -25.85 -9.92 58.60
CA LYS A 512 -24.74 -9.21 59.30
C LYS A 512 -23.38 -9.93 59.14
N ASN A 513 -22.28 -9.17 59.26
CA ASN A 513 -20.91 -9.49 59.69
C ASN A 513 -20.37 -10.95 59.66
N ASN A 514 -19.08 -11.06 59.32
CA ASN A 514 -18.12 -11.29 60.41
C ASN A 514 -17.05 -10.17 60.47
N LYS A 515 -16.35 -10.01 61.60
CA LYS A 515 -15.33 -8.99 61.87
C LYS A 515 -14.07 -9.66 62.44
N ASN A 516 -12.90 -9.09 62.14
CA ASN A 516 -11.82 -8.75 63.10
C ASN A 516 -10.89 -7.75 62.37
N ILE A 517 -10.68 -6.50 62.79
CA ILE A 517 -10.22 -5.92 64.07
C ILE A 517 -8.69 -6.03 64.26
N CYS A 518 -7.97 -5.01 63.78
CA CYS A 518 -7.20 -4.05 64.61
C CYS A 518 -7.05 -2.74 63.80
N ASN A 519 -7.32 -1.51 64.28
CA ASN A 519 -6.71 -0.73 65.39
C ASN A 519 -5.18 -0.65 65.28
N ARG A 520 -4.51 0.52 65.24
CA ARG A 520 -4.85 1.97 65.18
C ARG A 520 -3.83 2.61 64.20
N GLY A 521 -3.96 3.80 63.61
CA GLY A 521 -4.86 4.94 63.83
C GLY A 521 -4.08 6.21 64.22
N LEU A 522 -4.41 7.35 63.59
CA LEU A 522 -3.97 8.74 63.88
C LEU A 522 -2.58 9.15 63.29
N ARG A 523 -2.35 10.40 62.83
CA ARG A 523 -3.23 11.59 62.72
C ARG A 523 -2.68 12.69 61.76
N LYS A 524 -3.59 13.39 61.08
CA LYS A 524 -3.55 14.83 60.65
C LYS A 524 -2.47 15.23 59.59
N ARG A 525 -2.84 15.94 58.52
CA ARG A 525 -3.14 17.40 58.37
C ARG A 525 -1.90 18.27 58.64
N SER A 526 -1.57 19.31 57.86
CA SER A 526 -2.25 19.91 56.68
C SER A 526 -1.36 20.98 56.01
N ALA A 527 -1.79 21.52 54.85
CA ALA A 527 -1.79 22.94 54.43
C ALA A 527 -0.60 23.89 54.82
N SER A 528 -0.16 24.81 53.96
CA SER A 528 -0.49 25.10 52.55
C SER A 528 0.43 26.22 51.99
N ASN A 529 0.35 26.41 50.67
CA ASN A 529 0.42 27.71 49.98
C ASN A 529 1.73 28.52 49.86
N HIS A 530 1.83 29.11 48.66
CA HIS A 530 2.45 30.41 48.33
C HIS A 530 3.99 30.51 48.25
N ARG A 531 4.56 31.45 47.46
CA ARG A 531 4.20 32.02 46.14
C ARG A 531 5.38 32.90 45.71
N THR A 532 5.97 32.67 44.53
CA THR A 532 6.73 33.61 43.68
C THR A 532 7.44 34.85 44.31
N LYS A 533 8.72 35.08 43.98
CA LYS A 533 9.10 36.18 43.05
C LYS A 533 10.57 36.19 42.61
N ARG A 534 10.74 36.74 41.39
CA ARG A 534 11.98 37.00 40.64
C ARG A 534 12.98 37.94 41.34
N LYS A 535 14.28 37.75 41.05
CA LYS A 535 15.23 38.70 40.42
C LYS A 535 16.47 37.89 39.99
N LYS A 536 16.93 37.85 38.73
CA LYS A 536 17.48 38.86 37.78
C LYS A 536 18.95 39.28 38.03
N SER A 537 19.77 39.05 37.00
CA SER A 537 21.06 39.70 36.65
C SER A 537 22.34 39.31 37.41
N ALA A 538 23.56 39.42 36.84
CA ALA A 538 24.01 39.35 35.43
C ALA A 538 25.57 39.40 35.32
N VAL A 539 26.10 39.11 34.11
CA VAL A 539 27.32 39.70 33.48
C VAL A 539 28.74 39.20 33.87
N ALA A 540 29.59 39.10 32.82
CA ALA A 540 31.06 39.13 32.75
C ALA A 540 31.91 37.91 33.21
N LYS A 541 33.14 37.67 32.69
CA LYS A 541 33.72 37.73 31.31
C LYS A 541 35.24 37.36 31.35
N LYS A 542 35.63 36.13 30.96
CA LYS A 542 36.97 35.79 30.32
C LYS A 542 38.23 36.25 31.13
N PRO A 543 39.49 36.34 30.61
CA PRO A 543 40.10 35.85 29.35
C PRO A 543 41.50 35.14 29.42
N LEU A 544 41.72 34.12 28.55
CA LEU A 544 42.94 33.90 27.69
C LEU A 544 44.31 33.58 28.38
N LYS A 545 45.45 33.20 27.73
CA LYS A 545 45.91 33.13 26.30
C LYS A 545 47.19 32.25 26.11
N LYS A 546 47.39 31.62 24.93
CA LYS A 546 48.67 31.12 24.28
C LYS A 546 49.47 29.99 25.00
N GLY A 547 50.30 29.16 24.34
CA GLY A 547 50.50 28.86 22.89
C GLY A 547 51.98 28.79 22.42
N GLY A 548 52.38 27.81 21.59
CA GLY A 548 53.73 27.77 20.92
C GLY A 548 54.15 26.41 20.32
N SER A 549 54.84 26.40 19.16
CA SER A 549 55.17 25.22 18.32
C SER A 549 56.68 25.12 17.98
N LYS A 550 57.22 23.91 17.67
CA LYS A 550 58.21 23.66 16.58
C LYS A 550 58.55 22.16 16.29
N LYS A 551 59.35 21.91 15.23
CA LYS A 551 59.66 20.62 14.55
C LYS A 551 61.14 20.19 14.65
N HIS A 552 61.47 18.92 14.34
CA HIS A 552 62.61 18.33 13.54
C HIS A 552 62.57 16.77 13.66
N GLN A 553 63.24 15.88 12.90
CA GLN A 553 63.52 15.72 11.45
C GLN A 553 64.09 14.27 11.18
N LEU A 554 64.30 13.87 9.90
CA LEU A 554 64.91 12.61 9.36
C LEU A 554 64.09 11.29 9.50
N GLU A 555 64.21 10.27 8.61
CA GLU A 555 64.49 10.24 7.16
C GLU A 555 63.91 8.93 6.51
N LYS A 556 64.04 8.74 5.18
CA LYS A 556 63.24 7.85 4.31
C LYS A 556 63.82 6.44 4.10
N LYS A 557 62.93 5.47 3.80
CA LYS A 557 62.99 4.62 2.57
C LYS A 557 61.64 3.94 2.24
N ARG A 558 61.51 3.49 0.99
CA ARG A 558 60.32 2.85 0.33
C ARG A 558 60.38 1.31 0.50
N LYS A 559 59.36 0.46 0.27
CA LYS A 559 57.91 0.60 -0.09
C LYS A 559 57.10 -0.37 0.84
N ILE A 560 56.05 -1.18 0.55
CA ILE A 560 55.33 -1.59 -0.69
C ILE A 560 53.82 -1.31 -0.68
N GLU A 561 52.96 -2.27 -0.33
CA GLU A 561 51.49 -2.24 -0.53
C GLU A 561 50.74 -3.19 0.42
N GLU A 562 49.43 -2.93 0.51
CA GLU A 562 48.31 -3.76 0.98
C GLU A 562 48.11 -3.97 2.49
N ASP A 563 46.84 -3.81 2.88
CA ASP A 563 46.32 -3.67 4.24
C ASP A 563 45.40 -4.86 4.59
N ASP A 564 45.47 -5.35 5.83
CA ASP A 564 44.41 -6.14 6.50
C ASP A 564 44.70 -6.10 8.01
N ASP A 565 43.89 -5.36 8.79
CA ASP A 565 44.10 -5.12 10.23
C ASP A 565 43.05 -5.87 11.07
N ASP A 566 43.37 -7.12 11.40
CA ASP A 566 42.68 -7.95 12.40
C ASP A 566 42.96 -7.41 13.82
N CYS A 567 41.99 -7.48 14.74
CA CYS A 567 42.19 -7.10 16.14
C CYS A 567 41.32 -7.90 17.11
N ASP A 568 41.91 -8.93 17.74
CA ASP A 568 41.20 -9.89 18.60
C ASP A 568 41.87 -10.09 20.00
N PHE A 569 41.15 -10.76 20.90
CA PHE A 569 41.38 -11.01 22.34
C PHE A 569 42.81 -11.23 22.90
N ILE A 570 42.97 -10.98 24.22
CA ILE A 570 43.70 -11.90 25.14
C ILE A 570 42.95 -12.16 26.47
N ASP A 571 42.75 -13.47 26.72
CA ASP A 571 42.48 -14.28 27.93
C ASP A 571 42.61 -13.76 29.38
N LYS A 572 41.88 -14.46 30.28
CA LYS A 572 42.49 -15.28 31.37
C LYS A 572 41.72 -16.61 31.64
N ALA A 573 42.46 -17.70 31.88
CA ALA A 573 41.97 -19.05 32.23
C ALA A 573 42.53 -19.54 33.60
N PRO A 574 42.17 -20.75 34.11
CA PRO A 574 43.15 -21.86 34.03
C PRO A 574 42.63 -23.33 33.97
N ILE A 575 43.09 -24.06 32.95
CA ILE A 575 43.71 -25.42 32.94
C ILE A 575 43.21 -26.54 33.91
N VAL A 576 42.67 -27.62 33.34
CA VAL A 576 43.09 -29.04 33.56
C VAL A 576 43.06 -29.79 32.20
N ARG A 577 43.83 -30.88 32.00
CA ARG A 577 44.04 -31.57 30.70
C ARG A 577 43.81 -33.09 30.74
N LYS A 578 43.51 -33.66 29.55
CA LYS A 578 43.31 -35.11 29.21
C LYS A 578 41.91 -35.65 29.59
N LYS A 579 41.30 -36.58 28.85
CA LYS A 579 41.82 -37.51 27.81
C LYS A 579 40.80 -37.68 26.66
N SER A 580 41.26 -38.03 25.46
CA SER A 580 40.45 -38.06 24.23
C SER A 580 39.66 -39.35 24.00
N ARG A 581 38.45 -39.22 23.42
CA ARG A 581 37.76 -40.22 22.56
C ARG A 581 36.80 -39.47 21.62
N LYS A 582 36.55 -40.02 20.43
CA LYS A 582 35.57 -39.47 19.47
C LYS A 582 34.14 -39.68 19.98
N MET A 583 33.28 -38.69 19.76
CA MET A 583 31.85 -38.91 19.49
C MET A 583 31.52 -38.17 18.19
N GLU A 584 30.52 -38.66 17.46
CA GLU A 584 30.13 -38.14 16.16
C GLU A 584 29.31 -36.85 16.30
N ASP A 585 29.50 -35.95 15.35
CA ASP A 585 28.70 -34.74 15.21
C ASP A 585 27.26 -35.12 14.81
N ARG A 586 26.29 -34.78 15.66
CA ARG A 586 24.86 -35.08 15.46
C ARG A 586 24.15 -33.82 15.00
N GLY A 587 24.27 -33.53 13.71
CA GLY A 587 23.85 -32.27 13.10
C GLY A 587 22.47 -31.75 13.51
N GLU A 588 22.44 -30.49 13.94
CA GLU A 588 21.25 -29.73 14.28
C GLU A 588 20.45 -29.39 13.02
N ARG A 589 19.34 -30.11 12.80
CA ARG A 589 18.53 -30.00 11.57
C ARG A 589 17.55 -28.82 11.62
N HIS A 590 17.46 -28.11 10.51
CA HIS A 590 16.77 -26.82 10.40
C HIS A 590 15.25 -26.98 10.32
N ILE A 591 14.49 -26.18 11.10
CA ILE A 591 13.03 -26.21 11.21
C ILE A 591 12.49 -24.77 11.47
N LEU A 592 11.31 -24.44 10.92
CA LEU A 592 10.71 -23.09 10.93
C LEU A 592 9.24 -23.05 11.46
N TYR A 593 8.90 -22.04 12.28
CA TYR A 593 7.52 -21.72 12.70
C TYR A 593 7.04 -20.33 12.22
N VAL A 594 5.72 -20.18 12.07
CA VAL A 594 4.93 -19.15 12.81
C VAL A 594 5.01 -17.67 12.42
N ASN A 595 5.86 -17.27 11.48
CA ASN A 595 5.79 -15.91 10.92
C ASN A 595 6.05 -15.92 9.40
N GLY A 596 5.52 -14.91 8.69
CA GLY A 596 5.72 -14.73 7.25
C GLY A 596 4.85 -15.58 6.30
N LYS A 597 4.41 -16.80 6.66
CA LYS A 597 3.59 -17.66 5.75
C LYS A 597 2.30 -16.96 5.30
N SER A 598 1.52 -16.45 6.24
CA SER A 598 0.28 -15.72 5.96
C SER A 598 0.56 -14.41 5.21
N THR A 599 1.67 -13.75 5.51
CA THR A 599 2.09 -12.51 4.85
C THR A 599 2.45 -12.75 3.37
N LEU A 600 3.13 -13.86 3.07
CA LEU A 600 3.34 -14.34 1.70
C LEU A 600 1.99 -14.69 1.04
N ALA A 601 1.12 -15.46 1.70
CA ALA A 601 -0.18 -15.84 1.13
C ALA A 601 -1.07 -14.63 0.79
N CYS A 602 -1.15 -13.61 1.65
CA CYS A 602 -1.84 -12.36 1.35
C CYS A 602 -1.16 -11.54 0.24
N SER A 603 0.18 -11.56 0.16
CA SER A 603 0.92 -10.90 -0.92
C SER A 603 0.70 -11.59 -2.26
N LEU A 604 0.70 -12.92 -2.28
CA LEU A 604 0.41 -13.77 -3.44
C LEU A 604 -1.03 -13.59 -3.92
N SER A 605 -2.01 -13.59 -3.01
CA SER A 605 -3.41 -13.32 -3.36
C SER A 605 -3.59 -11.92 -3.97
N ARG A 606 -2.90 -10.91 -3.43
CA ARG A 606 -2.88 -9.55 -4.01
C ARG A 606 -2.27 -9.54 -5.42
N GLU A 607 -1.16 -10.24 -5.62
CA GLU A 607 -0.40 -10.34 -6.89
C GLU A 607 -1.17 -11.10 -7.99
N LEU A 608 -1.96 -12.11 -7.60
CA LEU A 608 -2.90 -12.83 -8.47
C LEU A 608 -4.14 -11.98 -8.79
N TYR A 609 -4.67 -11.26 -7.80
CA TYR A 609 -5.80 -10.35 -7.99
C TYR A 609 -5.48 -9.20 -8.95
N THR A 610 -4.27 -8.63 -8.90
CA THR A 610 -3.81 -7.63 -9.88
C THR A 610 -3.67 -8.18 -11.30
N ARG A 611 -3.51 -9.51 -11.45
CA ARG A 611 -3.56 -10.23 -12.74
C ARG A 611 -4.97 -10.68 -13.13
N GLY A 612 -6.01 -10.27 -12.39
CA GLY A 612 -7.41 -10.62 -12.65
C GLY A 612 -7.78 -12.06 -12.29
N LYS A 613 -6.91 -12.81 -11.61
CA LYS A 613 -7.17 -14.20 -11.21
C LYS A 613 -7.91 -14.24 -9.87
N LEU A 614 -8.95 -15.06 -9.78
CA LEU A 614 -9.68 -15.30 -8.54
C LEU A 614 -8.84 -16.20 -7.62
N SER A 615 -8.62 -15.76 -6.38
CA SER A 615 -7.91 -16.52 -5.35
C SER A 615 -8.54 -16.30 -3.98
N ASP A 616 -8.39 -17.27 -3.08
CA ASP A 616 -8.79 -17.15 -1.67
C ASP A 616 -7.72 -17.81 -0.76
N VAL A 617 -7.60 -17.32 0.48
CA VAL A 617 -6.53 -17.67 1.42
C VAL A 617 -7.09 -18.44 2.62
N LEU A 618 -6.94 -19.77 2.56
CA LEU A 618 -7.30 -20.67 3.65
C LEU A 618 -6.25 -20.59 4.78
N TYR A 619 -6.42 -19.60 5.67
CA TYR A 619 -5.51 -19.32 6.78
C TYR A 619 -5.87 -20.07 8.07
N GLY A 620 -4.89 -20.79 8.64
CA GLY A 620 -5.08 -21.69 9.78
C GLY A 620 -5.68 -21.07 11.05
N ASP A 621 -5.33 -19.83 11.42
CA ASP A 621 -5.94 -19.17 12.58
C ASP A 621 -7.42 -18.85 12.31
N ASN A 622 -7.78 -18.36 11.11
CA ASN A 622 -9.16 -18.03 10.74
C ASN A 622 -10.06 -19.27 10.71
N LEU A 623 -9.58 -20.37 10.12
CA LEU A 623 -10.31 -21.63 10.01
C LEU A 623 -10.66 -22.21 11.39
N ARG A 624 -9.81 -21.99 12.39
CA ARG A 624 -10.01 -22.41 13.79
C ARG A 624 -11.00 -21.54 14.57
N HIS A 625 -11.54 -20.48 13.97
CA HIS A 625 -12.72 -19.78 14.49
C HIS A 625 -14.04 -20.30 13.89
N GLY A 626 -13.98 -21.08 12.80
CA GLY A 626 -15.14 -21.59 12.05
C GLY A 626 -15.09 -23.11 11.85
N LEU A 627 -14.67 -23.53 10.65
CA LEU A 627 -14.64 -24.93 10.17
C LEU A 627 -13.93 -25.91 11.14
N ASN A 628 -12.91 -25.43 11.84
CA ASN A 628 -12.01 -26.22 12.69
C ASN A 628 -12.06 -25.77 14.17
N LYS A 629 -13.16 -25.13 14.61
CA LYS A 629 -13.32 -24.57 15.97
C LYS A 629 -13.33 -25.60 17.11
N ASP A 630 -13.60 -26.85 16.76
CA ASP A 630 -13.58 -28.04 17.62
C ASP A 630 -12.16 -28.63 17.80
N LEU A 631 -11.22 -28.27 16.91
CA LEU A 631 -9.89 -28.88 16.86
C LEU A 631 -8.89 -28.15 17.76
N GLY A 632 -8.27 -28.89 18.66
CA GLY A 632 -7.17 -28.40 19.49
C GLY A 632 -5.82 -28.35 18.75
N PHE A 633 -4.73 -28.42 19.51
CA PHE A 633 -3.36 -28.39 19.00
C PHE A 633 -2.62 -29.73 19.17
N LYS A 634 -3.30 -30.86 19.41
CA LYS A 634 -2.64 -32.19 19.43
C LYS A 634 -2.25 -32.65 18.02
N ALA A 635 -1.54 -33.77 17.91
CA ALA A 635 -1.11 -34.33 16.62
C ALA A 635 -2.29 -34.80 15.76
N GLU A 636 -3.32 -35.34 16.41
CA GLU A 636 -4.58 -35.79 15.81
C GLU A 636 -5.39 -34.57 15.32
N ASP A 637 -5.55 -33.56 16.18
CA ASP A 637 -6.21 -32.30 15.85
C ASP A 637 -5.54 -31.57 14.68
N ARG A 638 -4.21 -31.70 14.54
CA ARG A 638 -3.44 -31.17 13.40
C ARG A 638 -3.71 -31.97 12.12
N THR A 639 -3.65 -33.29 12.20
CA THR A 639 -3.93 -34.20 11.08
C THR A 639 -5.32 -33.89 10.49
N GLU A 640 -6.36 -33.81 11.34
CA GLU A 640 -7.73 -33.49 10.92
C GLU A 640 -7.88 -32.03 10.43
N ASN A 641 -7.20 -31.07 11.07
CA ASN A 641 -7.16 -29.68 10.59
C ASN A 641 -6.56 -29.55 9.19
N ILE A 642 -5.50 -30.31 8.87
CA ILE A 642 -4.93 -30.33 7.52
C ILE A 642 -5.91 -31.02 6.56
N ARG A 643 -6.46 -32.18 6.92
CA ARG A 643 -7.42 -32.92 6.08
C ARG A 643 -8.62 -32.07 5.69
N ARG A 644 -9.36 -31.49 6.65
CA ARG A 644 -10.54 -30.64 6.37
C ARG A 644 -10.25 -29.48 5.42
N VAL A 645 -9.06 -28.88 5.54
CA VAL A 645 -8.67 -27.75 4.70
C VAL A 645 -8.20 -28.21 3.32
N GLY A 646 -7.66 -29.42 3.19
CA GLY A 646 -7.45 -30.09 1.91
C GLY A 646 -8.75 -30.28 1.13
N GLU A 647 -9.81 -30.78 1.78
CA GLU A 647 -11.13 -30.94 1.13
C GLU A 647 -11.70 -29.58 0.67
N VAL A 648 -11.61 -28.53 1.49
CA VAL A 648 -12.10 -27.18 1.11
C VAL A 648 -11.22 -26.55 0.02
N ALA A 649 -9.90 -26.75 0.05
CA ALA A 649 -9.01 -26.29 -1.01
C ALA A 649 -9.31 -26.96 -2.35
N LYS A 650 -9.65 -28.26 -2.32
CA LYS A 650 -10.13 -29.01 -3.47
C LYS A 650 -11.44 -28.45 -4.01
N LEU A 651 -12.46 -28.27 -3.17
CA LEU A 651 -13.74 -27.67 -3.58
C LEU A 651 -13.58 -26.26 -4.18
N PHE A 652 -12.64 -25.46 -3.68
CA PHE A 652 -12.34 -24.14 -4.25
C PHE A 652 -11.65 -24.25 -5.63
N ALA A 653 -10.76 -25.22 -5.82
CA ALA A 653 -10.12 -25.48 -7.11
C ALA A 653 -11.10 -26.09 -8.14
N ASP A 654 -11.97 -27.01 -7.71
CA ASP A 654 -13.07 -27.56 -8.52
C ASP A 654 -14.05 -26.44 -8.97
N ALA A 655 -14.24 -25.40 -8.15
CA ALA A 655 -14.98 -24.19 -8.49
C ALA A 655 -14.20 -23.15 -9.32
N GLY A 656 -12.94 -23.43 -9.69
CA GLY A 656 -12.11 -22.56 -10.53
C GLY A 656 -11.37 -21.43 -9.82
N LEU A 657 -11.23 -21.47 -8.48
CA LEU A 657 -10.44 -20.49 -7.71
C LEU A 657 -9.02 -21.02 -7.42
N ILE A 658 -8.04 -20.11 -7.45
CA ILE A 658 -6.68 -20.41 -6.97
C ILE A 658 -6.69 -20.40 -5.43
N CYS A 659 -6.76 -21.58 -4.81
CA CYS A 659 -6.76 -21.71 -3.36
C CYS A 659 -5.33 -21.65 -2.78
N ILE A 660 -5.12 -20.79 -1.77
CA ILE A 660 -3.82 -20.59 -1.10
C ILE A 660 -3.92 -21.05 0.37
N ALA A 661 -3.52 -22.29 0.65
CA ALA A 661 -3.58 -22.86 2.01
C ALA A 661 -2.35 -22.48 2.87
N SER A 662 -2.50 -21.49 3.76
CA SER A 662 -1.43 -21.03 4.66
C SER A 662 -1.53 -21.72 6.03
N LEU A 663 -1.05 -22.97 6.11
CA LEU A 663 -1.18 -23.85 7.27
C LEU A 663 0.16 -24.19 7.95
N ILE A 664 0.04 -24.80 9.14
CA ILE A 664 1.15 -25.44 9.87
C ILE A 664 0.96 -26.95 9.74
N SER A 665 1.67 -27.56 8.79
CA SER A 665 1.61 -29.00 8.50
C SER A 665 2.94 -29.67 8.89
N PRO A 666 3.11 -30.08 10.17
CA PRO A 666 4.38 -30.59 10.67
C PRO A 666 4.75 -31.94 10.05
N TYR A 667 3.79 -32.86 9.97
CA TYR A 667 4.00 -34.22 9.51
C TYR A 667 3.92 -34.29 7.98
N ARG A 668 4.84 -35.02 7.35
CA ARG A 668 4.90 -35.20 5.90
C ARG A 668 3.67 -35.95 5.39
N LYS A 669 3.25 -36.98 6.12
CA LYS A 669 2.04 -37.79 5.84
C LYS A 669 0.80 -36.93 5.50
N ASP A 670 0.62 -35.80 6.20
CA ASP A 670 -0.56 -34.93 6.06
C ASP A 670 -0.50 -34.13 4.75
N ARG A 671 0.71 -33.70 4.38
CA ARG A 671 0.95 -32.95 3.13
C ARG A 671 0.89 -33.86 1.92
N ASP A 672 1.44 -35.07 2.04
CA ASP A 672 1.41 -36.09 1.01
C ASP A 672 -0.05 -36.56 0.77
N ALA A 673 -0.85 -36.71 1.83
CA ALA A 673 -2.29 -36.96 1.72
C ALA A 673 -3.04 -35.83 0.99
N CYS A 674 -2.80 -34.56 1.34
CA CYS A 674 -3.40 -33.42 0.62
C CYS A 674 -2.92 -33.28 -0.82
N ARG A 675 -1.73 -33.78 -1.18
CA ARG A 675 -1.28 -33.87 -2.56
C ARG A 675 -2.03 -34.97 -3.32
N ALA A 676 -2.21 -36.15 -2.71
CA ALA A 676 -2.94 -37.28 -3.28
C ALA A 676 -4.48 -37.11 -3.37
N MET A 677 -5.04 -36.05 -2.76
CA MET A 677 -6.45 -35.66 -2.94
C MET A 677 -6.76 -35.10 -4.34
N LEU A 678 -5.71 -34.67 -5.05
CA LEU A 678 -5.75 -34.03 -6.37
C LEU A 678 -5.14 -34.99 -7.40
N PRO A 679 -5.65 -35.04 -8.65
CA PRO A 679 -5.15 -35.99 -9.64
C PRO A 679 -3.70 -35.66 -10.05
N ASP A 680 -2.85 -36.68 -10.17
CA ASP A 680 -1.51 -36.52 -10.73
C ASP A 680 -1.58 -35.97 -12.17
N GLU A 681 -0.73 -34.99 -12.50
CA GLU A 681 -0.56 -34.53 -13.88
C GLU A 681 0.06 -35.65 -14.74
N ASN A 682 -0.74 -36.52 -15.36
CA ASN A 682 -0.38 -37.27 -16.58
C ASN A 682 -1.57 -37.94 -17.28
N PHE A 683 -1.72 -37.63 -18.58
CA PHE A 683 -2.42 -38.39 -19.63
C PHE A 683 -3.90 -38.81 -19.46
N ILE A 684 -4.74 -38.36 -20.41
CA ILE A 684 -5.85 -39.15 -20.94
C ILE A 684 -5.57 -39.41 -22.42
N GLU A 685 -5.30 -40.65 -22.79
CA GLU A 685 -5.20 -41.07 -24.19
C GLU A 685 -6.61 -41.41 -24.73
N LEU A 686 -7.24 -40.47 -25.44
CA LEU A 686 -8.47 -40.74 -26.16
C LEU A 686 -8.17 -41.33 -27.54
N ASN A 687 -8.46 -42.62 -27.69
CA ASN A 687 -8.28 -43.40 -28.91
C ASN A 687 -8.93 -42.70 -30.15
N PRO A 688 -8.17 -42.31 -31.18
CA PRO A 688 -8.57 -41.29 -32.15
C PRO A 688 -9.47 -41.81 -33.30
N LEU A 689 -10.40 -42.74 -33.02
CA LEU A 689 -11.06 -43.55 -34.06
C LEU A 689 -12.60 -43.51 -34.08
N LEU A 690 -13.27 -42.71 -33.23
CA LEU A 690 -14.75 -42.74 -33.10
C LEU A 690 -15.51 -41.40 -33.10
N LEU A 691 -14.86 -40.24 -33.33
CA LEU A 691 -15.59 -38.95 -33.46
C LEU A 691 -15.17 -38.13 -34.69
N GLY A 692 -16.19 -37.67 -35.43
CA GLY A 692 -16.06 -36.98 -36.72
C GLY A 692 -15.47 -35.57 -36.65
N SER A 693 -14.93 -35.11 -37.77
CA SER A 693 -14.00 -33.98 -37.88
C SER A 693 -14.57 -32.56 -37.70
N HIS A 694 -15.79 -32.39 -37.16
CA HIS A 694 -16.47 -31.08 -37.11
C HIS A 694 -16.89 -30.54 -35.73
N LEU A 695 -16.66 -31.27 -34.62
CA LEU A 695 -17.00 -30.80 -33.26
C LEU A 695 -15.79 -30.35 -32.39
N LYS A 696 -14.63 -30.12 -33.00
CA LYS A 696 -13.33 -29.93 -32.30
C LYS A 696 -13.15 -28.67 -31.42
N SER A 697 -14.20 -27.88 -31.15
CA SER A 697 -14.03 -26.54 -30.56
C SER A 697 -15.03 -26.12 -29.47
N PHE A 698 -15.85 -27.03 -28.91
CA PHE A 698 -16.88 -26.59 -27.93
C PHE A 698 -16.98 -27.39 -26.61
N TYR A 699 -16.67 -28.70 -26.58
CA TYR A 699 -16.72 -29.50 -25.35
C TYR A 699 -15.58 -30.51 -25.24
N LEU A 700 -14.37 -30.03 -24.89
CA LEU A 700 -13.46 -30.64 -23.90
C LEU A 700 -12.19 -29.77 -23.71
N LYS A 701 -12.13 -29.03 -22.59
CA LYS A 701 -10.88 -28.60 -21.95
C LYS A 701 -11.03 -28.93 -20.47
N CYS A 702 -10.33 -29.96 -20.01
CA CYS A 702 -10.41 -30.39 -18.61
C CYS A 702 -9.80 -29.33 -17.68
N PHE A 703 -10.37 -29.16 -16.49
CA PHE A 703 -9.76 -28.36 -15.44
C PHE A 703 -8.49 -29.07 -14.95
N PHE A 704 -7.32 -28.47 -15.20
CA PHE A 704 -6.05 -28.96 -14.67
C PHE A 704 -5.91 -28.48 -13.22
N LEU A 705 -5.99 -29.43 -12.27
CA LEU A 705 -6.06 -29.14 -10.84
C LEU A 705 -4.66 -29.29 -10.20
N VAL A 706 -3.92 -28.18 -10.19
CA VAL A 706 -2.47 -28.16 -9.89
C VAL A 706 -2.19 -27.94 -8.40
N HIS A 707 -1.28 -28.73 -7.83
CA HIS A 707 -0.80 -28.55 -6.45
C HIS A 707 0.59 -27.92 -6.38
N LEU A 708 0.74 -26.78 -5.69
CA LEU A 708 2.03 -26.12 -5.46
C LEU A 708 2.36 -26.01 -3.97
N GLN A 709 3.51 -26.58 -3.58
CA GLN A 709 4.02 -26.60 -2.23
C GLN A 709 5.25 -25.70 -2.10
N VAL A 710 5.06 -24.51 -1.52
CA VAL A 710 6.13 -23.56 -1.22
C VAL A 710 6.73 -23.88 0.15
N PHE A 711 7.98 -24.34 0.19
CA PHE A 711 8.70 -24.61 1.43
C PHE A 711 9.41 -23.34 1.92
N MET A 712 8.98 -22.83 3.09
CA MET A 712 9.66 -21.73 3.78
C MET A 712 10.78 -22.29 4.66
N ASN A 713 12.02 -22.27 4.14
CA ASN A 713 13.22 -22.73 4.82
C ASN A 713 14.01 -21.52 5.36
N MET A 714 13.83 -21.19 6.65
CA MET A 714 14.66 -20.17 7.32
C MET A 714 15.10 -20.71 8.70
N PRO A 715 16.20 -20.23 9.27
CA PRO A 715 16.70 -20.69 10.56
C PRO A 715 15.70 -20.47 11.70
N LEU A 716 15.69 -21.42 12.65
CA LEU A 716 14.90 -21.36 13.88
C LEU A 716 15.15 -20.06 14.66
N THR A 717 16.41 -19.60 14.72
CA THR A 717 16.85 -18.37 15.40
C THR A 717 16.19 -17.12 14.83
N LEU A 718 16.17 -16.94 13.50
CA LEU A 718 15.48 -15.84 12.83
C LEU A 718 13.98 -15.81 13.16
N CYS A 719 13.37 -16.99 13.29
CA CYS A 719 11.96 -17.11 13.65
C CYS A 719 11.73 -16.75 15.12
N GLU A 720 12.64 -17.12 16.02
CA GLU A 720 12.63 -16.76 17.45
C GLU A 720 12.83 -15.25 17.67
N GLU A 721 13.75 -14.62 16.94
CA GLU A 721 13.96 -13.17 16.93
C GLU A 721 12.72 -12.39 16.47
N ARG A 722 12.00 -12.92 15.48
CA ARG A 722 10.85 -12.28 14.85
C ARG A 722 9.51 -12.64 15.49
N ASP A 723 9.49 -13.30 16.65
CA ASP A 723 8.29 -13.86 17.29
C ASP A 723 7.36 -12.78 17.91
N PRO A 724 6.31 -12.32 17.19
CA PRO A 724 5.54 -11.15 17.63
C PRO A 724 4.46 -11.54 18.64
N LYS A 725 4.12 -12.83 18.71
CA LYS A 725 3.16 -13.45 19.63
C LYS A 725 3.86 -14.03 20.88
N GLY A 726 5.19 -14.06 20.92
CA GLY A 726 6.00 -14.56 22.03
C GLY A 726 5.87 -16.08 22.30
N LEU A 727 5.37 -16.85 21.34
CA LEU A 727 5.03 -18.26 21.55
C LEU A 727 6.27 -19.16 21.61
N TYR A 728 7.37 -18.85 20.92
CA TYR A 728 8.64 -19.56 21.11
C TYR A 728 9.15 -19.36 22.53
N LYS A 729 9.11 -18.13 23.04
CA LYS A 729 9.53 -17.82 24.42
C LYS A 729 8.68 -18.58 25.44
N LEU A 730 7.39 -18.78 25.15
CA LEU A 730 6.49 -19.61 25.96
C LEU A 730 6.81 -21.11 25.83
N ALA A 731 7.05 -21.63 24.62
CA ALA A 731 7.43 -23.03 24.37
C ALA A 731 8.79 -23.40 24.99
N ARG A 732 9.83 -22.59 24.77
CA ARG A 732 11.15 -22.70 25.44
C ARG A 732 11.04 -22.66 26.97
N SER A 733 10.03 -21.97 27.52
CA SER A 733 9.73 -21.96 28.97
C SER A 733 8.84 -23.11 29.45
N GLY A 734 8.51 -24.08 28.58
CA GLY A 734 7.66 -25.24 28.90
C GLY A 734 6.17 -24.93 29.10
N LYS A 735 5.72 -23.70 28.80
CA LYS A 735 4.34 -23.23 28.99
C LYS A 735 3.41 -23.57 27.82
N ILE A 736 3.98 -23.77 26.63
CA ILE A 736 3.32 -24.42 25.49
C ILE A 736 4.03 -25.75 25.28
N LYS A 737 3.28 -26.80 24.92
CA LYS A 737 3.78 -28.15 24.65
C LYS A 737 3.31 -28.63 23.28
N GLY A 738 4.06 -29.54 22.67
CA GLY A 738 3.84 -30.02 21.31
C GLY A 738 4.09 -28.91 20.28
N PHE A 739 5.00 -27.98 20.54
CA PHE A 739 5.27 -26.83 19.69
C PHE A 739 6.24 -27.21 18.56
N THR A 740 5.77 -27.10 17.31
CA THR A 740 6.52 -27.55 16.13
C THR A 740 7.86 -26.83 16.01
N GLY A 741 8.94 -27.61 15.95
CA GLY A 741 10.32 -27.12 15.92
C GLY A 741 10.96 -26.87 17.28
N ILE A 742 10.27 -27.13 18.39
CA ILE A 742 10.80 -27.05 19.76
C ILE A 742 10.65 -28.39 20.49
N ASP A 743 9.42 -28.87 20.68
CA ASP A 743 9.11 -30.14 21.36
C ASP A 743 8.13 -31.04 20.58
N ASP A 744 7.67 -30.60 19.41
CA ASP A 744 7.05 -31.41 18.35
C ASP A 744 7.93 -31.36 17.09
N PRO A 745 8.24 -32.50 16.43
CA PRO A 745 9.08 -32.50 15.25
C PRO A 745 8.37 -31.90 14.02
N TYR A 746 9.12 -31.18 13.19
CA TYR A 746 8.73 -30.87 11.82
C TYR A 746 9.46 -31.83 10.87
N GLU A 747 8.72 -32.42 9.94
CA GLU A 747 9.26 -33.28 8.89
C GLU A 747 9.33 -32.46 7.59
N PRO A 748 10.52 -32.07 7.10
CA PRO A 748 10.63 -31.31 5.85
C PRO A 748 10.02 -32.05 4.65
N PRO A 749 9.54 -31.33 3.63
CA PRO A 749 9.07 -31.95 2.38
C PRO A 749 10.23 -32.62 1.62
N GLN A 750 9.92 -33.66 0.84
CA GLN A 750 10.90 -34.31 -0.05
C GLN A 750 10.84 -33.80 -1.50
N LYS A 751 9.72 -33.19 -1.87
CA LYS A 751 9.48 -32.57 -3.18
C LYS A 751 8.57 -31.36 -2.96
N CYS A 752 9.18 -30.19 -2.79
CA CYS A 752 8.50 -28.91 -2.86
C CYS A 752 8.86 -28.23 -4.19
N GLU A 753 7.91 -27.56 -4.81
CA GLU A 753 8.09 -26.99 -6.15
C GLU A 753 8.87 -25.66 -6.08
N ILE A 754 8.84 -25.00 -4.92
CA ILE A 754 9.58 -23.75 -4.65
C ILE A 754 10.13 -23.79 -3.22
N GLU A 755 11.41 -23.46 -3.02
CA GLU A 755 12.05 -23.39 -1.70
C GLU A 755 12.55 -21.95 -1.41
N MET A 756 11.87 -21.27 -0.48
CA MET A 756 12.20 -19.92 -0.05
C MET A 756 13.27 -19.96 1.06
N ASN A 757 14.41 -19.32 0.80
CA ASN A 757 15.55 -19.21 1.72
C ASN A 757 15.94 -17.74 2.00
N GLN A 758 16.75 -17.49 3.04
CA GLN A 758 17.42 -16.20 3.22
C GLN A 758 18.38 -15.92 2.06
N LYS A 759 18.39 -14.69 1.54
CA LYS A 759 19.29 -14.26 0.48
C LYS A 759 20.29 -13.27 1.10
N GLY A 760 21.56 -13.67 1.21
CA GLY A 760 22.61 -12.89 1.88
C GLY A 760 22.40 -12.67 3.38
N GLY A 761 21.82 -13.64 4.10
CA GLY A 761 21.44 -13.49 5.51
C GLY A 761 20.17 -12.65 5.75
N VAL A 762 19.62 -12.00 4.72
CA VAL A 762 18.37 -11.23 4.82
C VAL A 762 17.18 -12.09 4.40
N CYS A 763 16.08 -12.02 5.14
CA CYS A 763 14.81 -12.61 4.72
C CYS A 763 14.22 -11.79 3.55
N PRO A 764 13.91 -12.39 2.39
CA PRO A 764 13.22 -11.69 1.31
C PRO A 764 11.87 -11.09 1.78
N THR A 765 11.43 -10.02 1.11
CA THR A 765 10.16 -9.36 1.45
C THR A 765 8.96 -10.22 1.02
N PRO A 766 7.78 -10.09 1.66
CA PRO A 766 6.58 -10.84 1.25
C PRO A 766 6.18 -10.62 -0.22
N VAL A 767 6.42 -9.41 -0.75
CA VAL A 767 6.17 -9.07 -2.16
C VAL A 767 7.20 -9.76 -3.08
N ALA A 768 8.48 -9.77 -2.72
CA ALA A 768 9.51 -10.47 -3.51
C ALA A 768 9.26 -11.99 -3.55
N MET A 769 8.88 -12.59 -2.42
CA MET A 769 8.51 -14.01 -2.36
C MET A 769 7.22 -14.30 -3.14
N ALA A 770 6.21 -13.41 -3.09
CA ALA A 770 5.00 -13.56 -3.91
C ALA A 770 5.30 -13.47 -5.41
N GLY A 771 6.15 -12.54 -5.83
CA GLY A 771 6.63 -12.43 -7.21
C GLY A 771 7.37 -13.69 -7.67
N GLU A 772 8.24 -14.26 -6.84
CA GLU A 772 8.97 -15.50 -7.12
C GLU A 772 8.03 -16.73 -7.27
N VAL A 773 6.94 -16.80 -6.49
CA VAL A 773 5.87 -17.79 -6.71
C VAL A 773 5.11 -17.54 -8.01
N VAL A 774 4.73 -16.29 -8.29
CA VAL A 774 3.95 -15.95 -9.49
C VAL A 774 4.76 -16.16 -10.77
N SER A 775 6.05 -15.81 -10.81
CA SER A 775 6.92 -16.11 -11.95
C SER A 775 7.06 -17.61 -12.21
N PHE A 776 7.09 -18.46 -11.17
CA PHE A 776 7.05 -19.91 -11.36
C PHE A 776 5.71 -20.36 -11.96
N MET A 777 4.57 -19.82 -11.48
CA MET A 777 3.25 -20.14 -12.04
C MET A 777 3.07 -19.63 -13.48
N GLU A 778 3.71 -18.52 -13.84
CA GLU A 778 3.76 -18.00 -15.22
C GLU A 778 4.66 -18.89 -16.11
N GLU A 779 5.82 -19.34 -15.63
CA GLU A 779 6.74 -20.25 -16.34
C GLU A 779 6.09 -21.60 -16.66
N LYS A 780 5.35 -22.18 -15.70
CA LYS A 780 4.62 -23.44 -15.90
C LYS A 780 3.28 -23.26 -16.64
N GLY A 781 2.92 -22.03 -17.03
CA GLY A 781 1.69 -21.73 -17.77
C GLY A 781 0.40 -21.70 -16.94
N TYR A 782 0.46 -22.00 -15.63
CA TYR A 782 -0.69 -22.08 -14.72
C TYR A 782 -1.49 -20.76 -14.58
N LEU A 783 -0.93 -19.61 -14.99
CA LEU A 783 -1.63 -18.31 -15.00
C LEU A 783 -2.02 -17.82 -16.41
N GLN A 784 -1.91 -18.62 -17.46
CA GLN A 784 -2.40 -18.23 -18.78
C GLN A 784 -3.93 -18.12 -18.80
N ASP A 785 -4.47 -17.35 -19.75
CA ASP A 785 -5.90 -17.37 -20.10
C ASP A 785 -6.08 -18.38 -21.26
N HIS A 786 -7.19 -19.13 -21.27
CA HIS A 786 -7.36 -20.33 -22.09
C HIS A 786 -8.74 -20.41 -22.77
#